data_AF-A0A2Z3J5S8-F1
#
_entry.id   AF-A0A2Z3J5S8-F1
#
_cell.length_a   1.000
_cell.length_b   1.000
_cell.length_c   1.000
_cell.angle_alpha   90.00
_cell.angle_beta   90.00
_cell.angle_gamma   90.00
#
_symmetry.space_group_name_H-M   'P 1'
#
loop_
_entity.id
_entity.type
_entity.pdbx_description
1 polymer ?
#
loop_
_entity_poly.entity_id
_entity_poly.type
_entity_poly.pdbx_seq_one_letter_code
_entity_poly.pdbx_strand_id
1 'polypeptide(L)'
;MTTSHNLGFPRIGERRELKKATEAYWAGDLDRAGLEAAGAAIRRANWEKQREAGIDLIPSNDFSFYDQVLDMACLVGNVPARFDWDGANANLDLAFDMARGTDSAIACEMTKWFDTNYHYLVPEFTADTTFKLAGTKVFDEFVEAKGQGMTTKPVLIGPATYLTLGKVTDGSELDKFALADQLIPVYVEILDRLAAAGAEWVQIDEPILSLDLSAAQRAVIEQTYAALSRVGDLRIMVTNYFGELRDNLDLFTSLPVEALHIDAVRGAGELETVAARLPAGVRLSVGIVDGRNVWKTDLAQARAALAQVREIVGGDRLMIGPACSLLHSPVALRNETQLDSRLADWLAFAEERLAEIVALARALDGDVDEALFEANARAMADRRNSTLIHDDFVAKRVAGLTPADYRRTSDYPERARQQQAKLKLPMFPTTTIGSFPQTQDVRRARAAHKKGDLSDADYDAFLKQQTDDAIAMQEDMGFDMLVHGEFERNDMVEYFGEQLAGYAFTKLGWVQSYGSRYVKPPIIYGDVSRPKPMTVKWSKYAQSQTKKPMKGMLTGPVTMVQWAFVRDDQPRSETVKQVALAIRDEIVDLEAAGLAAIQCDEAAFREGLPLRRADWNEYLDWAAAAFRLAAGGVRDDTQVHTHMCYSEFNDIIESIAAMDADCISIETSRSQMELLDAFVKFQYPNEIGPGVYDIHSPRVPSADEMVALLDKAVAVLPAEKLWVNPDCGLKTRGWAEVKPALENMVEAAKRMRQARAA
;
A
#
# COMPACT_ATOMS: atom_id res chain seq x y z
N MET A 1 10.50 -7.23 35.83
CA MET A 1 9.98 -8.26 34.91
C MET A 1 9.77 -7.56 33.59
N THR A 2 10.21 -8.19 32.52
CA THR A 2 10.11 -7.72 31.15
C THR A 2 8.63 -7.66 30.76
N THR A 3 8.16 -6.53 30.26
CA THR A 3 6.74 -6.33 29.95
C THR A 3 6.44 -6.71 28.49
N SER A 4 5.44 -7.54 28.26
CA SER A 4 4.91 -7.80 26.92
C SER A 4 3.79 -6.80 26.57
N HIS A 5 3.83 -6.24 25.36
CA HIS A 5 2.77 -5.34 24.92
C HIS A 5 2.53 -5.43 23.41
N ASN A 6 1.39 -4.91 22.97
CA ASN A 6 1.09 -4.70 21.57
C ASN A 6 0.94 -3.21 21.26
N LEU A 7 1.11 -2.83 19.99
CA LEU A 7 0.92 -1.47 19.48
C LEU A 7 -0.45 -1.24 18.84
N GLY A 8 -1.08 -2.32 18.35
CA GLY A 8 -2.39 -2.32 17.71
C GLY A 8 -2.68 -3.68 17.08
N PHE A 9 -3.94 -4.02 16.87
CA PHE A 9 -4.37 -5.33 16.36
C PHE A 9 -5.24 -5.22 15.10
N PRO A 10 -5.25 -6.22 14.20
CA PRO A 10 -6.17 -6.24 13.06
C PRO A 10 -7.63 -6.04 13.46
N ARG A 11 -8.23 -4.97 12.95
CA ARG A 11 -9.62 -4.58 13.24
C ARG A 11 -10.67 -5.18 12.31
N ILE A 12 -10.25 -6.02 11.37
CA ILE A 12 -11.10 -6.47 10.26
C ILE A 12 -12.05 -7.61 10.66
N GLY A 13 -11.71 -8.35 11.72
CA GLY A 13 -12.31 -9.64 12.07
C GLY A 13 -11.79 -10.79 11.20
N GLU A 14 -11.74 -12.01 11.72
CA GLU A 14 -11.14 -13.17 11.04
C GLU A 14 -11.75 -13.47 9.66
N ARG A 15 -13.00 -13.08 9.42
CA ARG A 15 -13.71 -13.29 8.15
C ARG A 15 -14.27 -11.99 7.58
N ARG A 16 -13.59 -10.87 7.89
CA ARG A 16 -13.95 -9.51 7.46
C ARG A 16 -15.35 -9.12 7.94
N GLU A 17 -15.67 -9.42 9.19
CA GLU A 17 -16.92 -9.06 9.85
C GLU A 17 -17.15 -7.54 9.76
N LEU A 18 -16.09 -6.74 9.97
CA LEU A 18 -16.17 -5.28 9.86
C LEU A 18 -16.60 -4.82 8.47
N LYS A 19 -16.07 -5.45 7.42
CA LYS A 19 -16.46 -5.18 6.02
C LYS A 19 -17.97 -5.33 5.85
N LYS A 20 -18.48 -6.49 6.25
CA LYS A 20 -19.87 -6.88 6.00
C LYS A 20 -20.82 -5.94 6.73
N ALA A 21 -20.52 -5.63 7.99
CA ALA A 21 -21.33 -4.70 8.79
C ALA A 21 -21.30 -3.28 8.20
N THR A 22 -20.11 -2.78 7.84
CA THR A 22 -19.94 -1.43 7.29
C THR A 22 -20.63 -1.28 5.93
N GLU A 23 -20.51 -2.25 5.05
CA GLU A 23 -21.17 -2.21 3.73
C GLU A 23 -22.68 -2.39 3.82
N ALA A 24 -23.18 -3.23 4.74
CA ALA A 24 -24.61 -3.34 5.02
C ALA A 24 -25.17 -2.01 5.57
N TYR A 25 -24.42 -1.32 6.44
CA TYR A 25 -24.80 -0.01 6.96
C TYR A 25 -24.93 1.01 5.82
N TRP A 26 -23.92 1.10 4.95
CA TRP A 26 -23.95 2.02 3.80
C TRP A 26 -25.02 1.69 2.77
N ALA A 27 -25.45 0.43 2.68
CA ALA A 27 -26.55 0.00 1.82
C ALA A 27 -27.94 0.26 2.45
N GLY A 28 -28.01 0.62 3.74
CA GLY A 28 -29.26 0.76 4.49
C GLY A 28 -29.85 -0.55 5.02
N ASP A 29 -29.11 -1.66 4.90
CA ASP A 29 -29.51 -3.00 5.37
C ASP A 29 -29.22 -3.24 6.86
N LEU A 30 -28.40 -2.37 7.47
CA LEU A 30 -28.06 -2.39 8.89
C LEU A 30 -28.20 -0.97 9.45
N ASP A 31 -28.70 -0.81 10.67
CA ASP A 31 -28.75 0.49 11.34
C ASP A 31 -27.44 0.78 12.09
N ARG A 32 -27.31 2.01 12.59
CA ARG A 32 -26.10 2.45 13.29
C ARG A 32 -25.82 1.63 14.54
N ALA A 33 -26.86 1.31 15.32
CA ALA A 33 -26.73 0.48 16.51
C ALA A 33 -26.21 -0.93 16.18
N GLY A 34 -26.67 -1.52 15.08
CA GLY A 34 -26.17 -2.79 14.56
C GLY A 34 -24.71 -2.73 14.13
N LEU A 35 -24.29 -1.65 13.47
CA LEU A 35 -22.88 -1.43 13.11
C LEU A 35 -21.99 -1.26 14.35
N GLU A 36 -22.40 -0.43 15.30
CA GLU A 36 -21.68 -0.20 16.56
C GLU A 36 -21.57 -1.49 17.39
N ALA A 37 -22.62 -2.31 17.42
CA ALA A 37 -22.61 -3.63 18.07
C ALA A 37 -21.65 -4.61 17.38
N ALA A 38 -21.58 -4.61 16.04
CA ALA A 38 -20.59 -5.40 15.31
C ALA A 38 -19.15 -4.96 15.63
N GLY A 39 -18.90 -3.66 15.70
CA GLY A 39 -17.60 -3.11 16.13
C GLY A 39 -17.23 -3.52 17.56
N ALA A 40 -18.16 -3.40 18.50
CA ALA A 40 -17.98 -3.82 19.89
C ALA A 40 -17.65 -5.32 20.02
N ALA A 41 -18.32 -6.18 19.23
CA ALA A 41 -18.03 -7.61 19.21
C ALA A 41 -16.61 -7.92 18.71
N ILE A 42 -16.13 -7.21 17.68
CA ILE A 42 -14.76 -7.35 17.17
C ILE A 42 -13.74 -6.89 18.21
N ARG A 43 -13.95 -5.71 18.82
CA ARG A 43 -13.05 -5.19 19.86
C ARG A 43 -12.94 -6.15 21.05
N ARG A 44 -14.07 -6.65 21.56
CA ARG A 44 -14.09 -7.67 22.62
C ARG A 44 -13.27 -8.90 22.25
N ALA A 45 -13.53 -9.49 21.09
CA ALA A 45 -12.80 -10.68 20.64
C ALA A 45 -11.29 -10.41 20.51
N ASN A 46 -10.90 -9.24 20.02
CA ASN A 46 -9.50 -8.85 19.88
C ASN A 46 -8.80 -8.64 21.24
N TRP A 47 -9.48 -8.04 22.21
CA TRP A 47 -8.94 -7.89 23.57
C TRP A 47 -8.84 -9.24 24.29
N GLU A 48 -9.84 -10.10 24.14
CA GLU A 48 -9.83 -11.46 24.72
C GLU A 48 -8.66 -12.29 24.19
N LYS A 49 -8.43 -12.28 22.87
CA LYS A 49 -7.26 -12.97 22.25
C LYS A 49 -5.94 -12.52 22.84
N GLN A 50 -5.76 -11.20 23.01
CA GLN A 50 -4.52 -10.63 23.55
C GLN A 50 -4.34 -10.98 25.03
N ARG A 51 -5.41 -10.94 25.82
CA ARG A 51 -5.41 -11.39 27.22
C ARG A 51 -5.10 -12.88 27.34
N GLU A 52 -5.71 -13.72 26.51
CA GLU A 52 -5.50 -15.17 26.49
C GLU A 52 -4.07 -15.55 26.06
N ALA A 53 -3.49 -14.81 25.12
CA ALA A 53 -2.09 -14.95 24.75
C ALA A 53 -1.14 -14.56 25.91
N GLY A 54 -1.60 -13.74 26.85
CA GLY A 54 -0.84 -13.29 28.01
C GLY A 54 -0.10 -11.97 27.80
N ILE A 55 -0.60 -11.09 26.92
CA ILE A 55 -0.07 -9.73 26.73
C ILE A 55 -0.36 -8.87 27.96
N ASP A 56 0.66 -8.23 28.52
CA ASP A 56 0.52 -7.41 29.74
C ASP A 56 -0.16 -6.06 29.45
N LEU A 57 0.23 -5.38 28.37
CA LEU A 57 -0.35 -4.09 27.98
C LEU A 57 -1.04 -4.19 26.61
N ILE A 58 -2.38 -4.29 26.68
CA ILE A 58 -3.27 -4.45 25.52
C ILE A 58 -3.72 -3.06 25.01
N PRO A 59 -3.62 -2.77 23.70
CA PRO A 59 -4.07 -1.51 23.13
C PRO A 59 -5.60 -1.36 23.12
N SER A 60 -6.05 -0.11 23.18
CA SER A 60 -7.42 0.30 22.81
C SER A 60 -7.36 1.56 21.94
N ASN A 61 -8.48 1.93 21.30
CA ASN A 61 -8.53 2.98 20.28
C ASN A 61 -7.77 2.67 18.97
N ASP A 62 -7.16 1.49 18.84
CA ASP A 62 -6.56 0.96 17.62
C ASP A 62 -7.61 0.50 16.60
N PHE A 63 -8.80 0.12 17.07
CA PHE A 63 -9.97 -0.14 16.23
C PHE A 63 -10.44 1.13 15.51
N SER A 64 -11.01 0.99 14.32
CA SER A 64 -11.70 2.05 13.58
C SER A 64 -12.70 1.43 12.63
N PHE A 65 -13.80 2.13 12.35
CA PHE A 65 -14.72 1.76 11.29
C PHE A 65 -14.20 2.09 9.90
N TYR A 66 -13.21 2.98 9.79
CA TYR A 66 -12.65 3.38 8.50
C TYR A 66 -11.15 3.61 8.57
N ASP A 67 -10.72 4.63 9.32
CA ASP A 67 -9.33 5.08 9.42
C ASP A 67 -9.02 5.78 10.75
N GLN A 68 -7.84 5.51 11.30
CA GLN A 68 -7.39 6.06 12.58
C GLN A 68 -7.04 7.56 12.53
N VAL A 69 -6.61 8.08 11.37
CA VAL A 69 -6.31 9.52 11.24
C VAL A 69 -7.61 10.31 11.11
N LEU A 70 -8.60 9.76 10.40
CA LEU A 70 -9.97 10.25 10.41
C LEU A 70 -10.57 10.25 11.82
N ASP A 71 -10.40 9.17 12.59
CA ASP A 71 -10.87 9.12 13.98
C ASP A 71 -10.21 10.23 14.83
N MET A 72 -8.92 10.50 14.61
CA MET A 72 -8.22 11.61 15.26
C MET A 72 -8.80 12.97 14.83
N ALA A 73 -9.09 13.16 13.54
CA ALA A 73 -9.71 14.39 13.03
C ALA A 73 -11.08 14.64 13.68
N CYS A 74 -11.92 13.61 13.80
CA CYS A 74 -13.18 13.69 14.54
C CYS A 74 -12.95 13.99 16.03
N LEU A 75 -11.95 13.35 16.66
CA LEU A 75 -11.64 13.56 18.08
C LEU A 75 -11.29 15.02 18.39
N VAL A 76 -10.45 15.65 17.56
CA VAL A 76 -10.00 17.05 17.74
C VAL A 76 -10.86 18.10 17.04
N GLY A 77 -12.00 17.68 16.47
CA GLY A 77 -12.93 18.59 15.81
C GLY A 77 -12.38 19.23 14.54
N ASN A 78 -11.46 18.56 13.84
CA ASN A 78 -10.93 19.01 12.55
C ASN A 78 -11.82 18.48 11.41
N VAL A 79 -12.95 19.15 11.18
CA VAL A 79 -13.92 18.77 10.17
C VAL A 79 -13.97 19.87 9.09
N PRO A 80 -13.74 19.55 7.81
CA PRO A 80 -13.84 20.54 6.74
C PRO A 80 -15.22 21.17 6.66
N ALA A 81 -15.27 22.50 6.45
CA ALA A 81 -16.51 23.27 6.46
C ALA A 81 -17.59 22.76 5.49
N ARG A 82 -17.19 22.11 4.39
CA ARG A 82 -18.10 21.53 3.38
C ARG A 82 -18.99 20.39 3.90
N PHE A 83 -18.72 19.83 5.08
CA PHE A 83 -19.56 18.81 5.70
C PHE A 83 -20.61 19.39 6.66
N ASP A 84 -20.79 20.71 6.68
CA ASP A 84 -21.84 21.43 7.43
C ASP A 84 -21.96 20.99 8.90
N TRP A 85 -20.83 20.64 9.53
CA TRP A 85 -20.81 20.20 10.91
C TRP A 85 -21.14 21.35 11.86
N ASP A 86 -22.07 21.12 12.78
CA ASP A 86 -22.55 22.09 13.76
C ASP A 86 -21.54 22.43 14.87
N GLY A 87 -20.37 21.78 14.85
CA GLY A 87 -19.33 21.95 15.84
C GLY A 87 -19.54 21.14 17.12
N ALA A 88 -20.49 20.21 17.17
CA ALA A 88 -20.71 19.33 18.31
C ALA A 88 -20.74 17.85 17.90
N ASN A 89 -20.19 16.98 18.75
CA ASN A 89 -20.29 15.52 18.64
C ASN A 89 -19.96 14.96 17.25
N ALA A 90 -18.68 14.94 16.89
CA ALA A 90 -18.21 14.29 15.66
C ALA A 90 -18.44 12.78 15.75
N ASN A 91 -19.55 12.33 15.18
CA ASN A 91 -20.06 10.96 15.31
C ASN A 91 -19.65 10.08 14.11
N LEU A 92 -20.07 8.81 14.15
CA LEU A 92 -19.74 7.84 13.11
C LEU A 92 -20.27 8.21 11.71
N ASP A 93 -21.44 8.85 11.65
CA ASP A 93 -22.05 9.25 10.38
C ASP A 93 -21.23 10.36 9.71
N LEU A 94 -20.85 11.38 10.49
CA LEU A 94 -19.95 12.43 10.03
C LEU A 94 -18.60 11.89 9.56
N ALA A 95 -18.04 10.90 10.28
CA ALA A 95 -16.80 10.25 9.87
C ALA A 95 -16.97 9.57 8.49
N PHE A 96 -18.09 8.88 8.25
CA PHE A 96 -18.36 8.32 6.92
C PHE A 96 -18.61 9.36 5.85
N ASP A 97 -19.28 10.47 6.16
CA ASP A 97 -19.46 11.59 5.24
C ASP A 97 -18.10 12.15 4.81
N MET A 98 -17.19 12.37 5.76
CA MET A 98 -15.82 12.77 5.47
C MET A 98 -15.06 11.75 4.63
N ALA A 99 -15.23 10.46 4.90
CA ALA A 99 -14.49 9.38 4.23
C ALA A 99 -15.00 9.05 2.82
N ARG A 100 -16.29 9.29 2.54
CA ARG A 100 -16.95 8.83 1.29
C ARG A 100 -17.60 9.95 0.49
N GLY A 101 -17.73 11.14 1.06
CA GLY A 101 -18.47 12.24 0.49
C GLY A 101 -19.98 12.08 0.67
N THR A 102 -20.69 13.15 0.35
CA THR A 102 -22.15 13.22 0.32
C THR A 102 -22.60 13.67 -1.08
N ASP A 103 -23.90 13.85 -1.29
CA ASP A 103 -24.42 14.43 -2.54
C ASP A 103 -23.93 15.88 -2.79
N SER A 104 -23.49 16.57 -1.74
CA SER A 104 -23.09 17.99 -1.78
C SER A 104 -21.61 18.24 -1.45
N ALA A 105 -20.92 17.27 -0.86
CA ALA A 105 -19.53 17.40 -0.42
C ALA A 105 -18.65 16.27 -0.97
N ILE A 106 -17.50 16.64 -1.54
CA ILE A 106 -16.48 15.67 -1.97
C ILE A 106 -15.79 15.09 -0.73
N ALA A 107 -15.52 13.78 -0.74
CA ALA A 107 -14.76 13.08 0.30
C ALA A 107 -13.40 13.76 0.56
N CYS A 108 -12.87 13.61 1.78
CA CYS A 108 -11.50 14.00 2.09
C CYS A 108 -10.50 13.19 1.25
N GLU A 109 -9.35 13.79 0.94
CA GLU A 109 -8.29 13.10 0.22
C GLU A 109 -7.79 11.89 1.02
N MET A 110 -7.47 10.80 0.31
CA MET A 110 -6.88 9.61 0.89
C MET A 110 -5.51 9.36 0.27
N THR A 111 -4.51 9.05 1.10
CA THR A 111 -3.14 8.74 0.63
C THR A 111 -2.50 7.63 1.46
N LYS A 112 -1.36 7.10 1.02
CA LYS A 112 -0.68 6.00 1.68
C LYS A 112 -0.13 6.38 3.06
N TRP A 113 -0.31 5.48 4.02
CA TRP A 113 0.29 5.56 5.34
C TRP A 113 1.75 5.10 5.24
N PHE A 114 2.66 6.07 5.15
CA PHE A 114 4.11 5.84 5.00
C PHE A 114 4.38 4.91 3.81
N ASP A 115 5.29 3.93 3.97
CA ASP A 115 5.65 2.96 2.94
C ASP A 115 4.86 1.64 3.08
N THR A 116 3.59 1.74 3.50
CA THR A 116 2.68 0.58 3.63
C THR A 116 1.65 0.52 2.49
N ASN A 117 0.87 -0.56 2.45
CA ASN A 117 -0.31 -0.69 1.58
C ASN A 117 -1.61 -0.22 2.24
N TYR A 118 -1.51 0.32 3.46
CA TYR A 118 -2.61 0.96 4.16
C TYR A 118 -2.72 2.44 3.73
N HIS A 119 -3.92 2.98 3.67
CA HIS A 119 -4.18 4.39 3.36
C HIS A 119 -4.96 5.07 4.48
N TYR A 120 -4.68 6.35 4.68
CA TYR A 120 -5.34 7.19 5.67
C TYR A 120 -6.02 8.39 5.01
N LEU A 121 -6.96 9.03 5.70
CA LEU A 121 -7.60 10.26 5.25
C LEU A 121 -6.77 11.46 5.70
N VAL A 122 -6.37 12.29 4.74
CA VAL A 122 -5.50 13.45 4.93
C VAL A 122 -6.25 14.53 5.74
N PRO A 123 -5.73 14.95 6.91
CA PRO A 123 -6.27 16.10 7.62
C PRO A 123 -6.20 17.36 6.76
N GLU A 124 -7.28 18.14 6.73
CA GLU A 124 -7.33 19.38 5.96
C GLU A 124 -7.27 20.59 6.90
N PHE A 125 -6.48 21.58 6.52
CA PHE A 125 -6.26 22.80 7.28
C PHE A 125 -6.54 24.02 6.40
N THR A 126 -6.98 25.09 7.05
CA THR A 126 -7.27 26.41 6.48
C THR A 126 -6.76 27.47 7.44
N ALA A 127 -6.67 28.72 7.00
CA ALA A 127 -6.30 29.85 7.87
C ALA A 127 -7.22 29.97 9.10
N ASP A 128 -8.46 29.49 9.01
CA ASP A 128 -9.47 29.53 10.08
C ASP A 128 -9.53 28.23 10.91
N THR A 129 -8.62 27.28 10.68
CA THR A 129 -8.61 26.01 11.42
C THR A 129 -8.43 26.25 12.92
N THR A 130 -9.34 25.66 13.68
CA THR A 130 -9.30 25.59 15.15
C THR A 130 -9.56 24.16 15.60
N PHE A 131 -9.11 23.81 16.81
CA PHE A 131 -9.31 22.48 17.38
C PHE A 131 -10.10 22.55 18.68
N LYS A 132 -10.89 21.51 18.94
CA LYS A 132 -11.61 21.29 20.19
C LYS A 132 -11.93 19.82 20.36
N LEU A 133 -12.02 19.35 21.60
CA LEU A 133 -12.46 17.98 21.86
C LEU A 133 -13.92 17.78 21.39
N ALA A 134 -14.11 16.97 20.35
CA ALA A 134 -15.40 16.82 19.67
C ALA A 134 -15.87 15.36 19.55
N GLY A 135 -14.95 14.39 19.63
CA GLY A 135 -15.25 12.96 19.62
C GLY A 135 -15.11 12.32 21.01
N THR A 136 -15.73 11.14 21.18
CA THR A 136 -15.67 10.38 22.45
C THR A 136 -15.04 8.99 22.33
N LYS A 137 -14.80 8.51 21.10
CA LYS A 137 -14.37 7.13 20.79
C LYS A 137 -13.25 6.60 21.69
N VAL A 138 -12.16 7.36 21.86
CA VAL A 138 -11.01 6.93 22.67
C VAL A 138 -11.40 6.67 24.14
N PHE A 139 -12.31 7.46 24.70
CA PHE A 139 -12.79 7.28 26.07
C PHE A 139 -13.79 6.13 26.14
N ASP A 140 -14.69 6.05 25.17
CA ASP A 140 -15.75 5.04 25.13
C ASP A 140 -15.16 3.64 25.01
N GLU A 141 -14.18 3.44 24.13
CA GLU A 141 -13.50 2.15 23.96
C GLU A 141 -12.65 1.78 25.18
N PHE A 142 -11.99 2.76 25.82
CA PHE A 142 -11.27 2.52 27.06
C PHE A 142 -12.20 2.07 28.20
N VAL A 143 -13.33 2.78 28.39
CA VAL A 143 -14.34 2.44 29.39
C VAL A 143 -15.01 1.10 29.07
N GLU A 144 -15.26 0.80 27.79
CA GLU A 144 -15.78 -0.48 27.34
C GLU A 144 -14.86 -1.64 27.75
N ALA A 145 -13.56 -1.53 27.47
CA ALA A 145 -12.58 -2.56 27.86
C ALA A 145 -12.48 -2.69 29.39
N LYS A 146 -12.47 -1.56 30.10
CA LYS A 146 -12.44 -1.53 31.57
C LYS A 146 -13.66 -2.20 32.19
N GLY A 147 -14.85 -2.00 31.60
CA GLY A 147 -16.08 -2.68 31.99
C GLY A 147 -16.04 -4.20 31.83
N GLN A 148 -15.11 -4.71 31.00
CA GLN A 148 -14.83 -6.14 30.81
C GLN A 148 -13.67 -6.64 31.69
N GLY A 149 -13.21 -5.82 32.64
CA GLY A 149 -12.12 -6.14 33.55
C GLY A 149 -10.71 -5.99 32.94
N MET A 150 -10.58 -5.24 31.85
CA MET A 150 -9.29 -5.03 31.18
C MET A 150 -8.90 -3.54 31.19
N THR A 151 -7.83 -3.19 31.90
CA THR A 151 -7.22 -1.87 31.78
C THR A 151 -6.35 -1.85 30.54
N THR A 152 -6.81 -1.19 29.48
CA THR A 152 -6.08 -1.09 28.21
C THR A 152 -5.19 0.15 28.18
N LYS A 153 -4.31 0.21 27.18
CA LYS A 153 -3.47 1.35 26.83
C LYS A 153 -4.04 2.03 25.58
N PRO A 154 -4.76 3.17 25.70
CA PRO A 154 -5.24 3.91 24.55
C PRO A 154 -4.11 4.33 23.60
N VAL A 155 -4.37 4.25 22.31
CA VAL A 155 -3.44 4.63 21.23
C VAL A 155 -3.95 5.89 20.54
N LEU A 156 -3.07 6.88 20.37
CA LEU A 156 -3.35 8.15 19.69
C LEU A 156 -2.28 8.41 18.63
N ILE A 157 -2.65 9.08 17.54
CA ILE A 157 -1.68 9.67 16.62
C ILE A 157 -1.11 10.93 17.27
N GLY A 158 0.21 11.12 17.23
CA GLY A 158 0.86 12.27 17.82
C GLY A 158 0.59 13.58 17.06
N PRO A 159 0.58 14.75 17.75
CA PRO A 159 0.33 16.05 17.12
C PRO A 159 1.27 16.38 15.97
N ALA A 160 2.57 16.06 16.10
CA ALA A 160 3.54 16.39 15.06
C ALA A 160 3.30 15.53 13.80
N THR A 161 3.01 14.24 14.00
CA THR A 161 2.57 13.34 12.93
C THR A 161 1.26 13.82 12.30
N TYR A 162 0.24 14.14 13.09
CA TYR A 162 -1.05 14.60 12.58
C TYR A 162 -0.92 15.85 11.68
N LEU A 163 -0.17 16.86 12.13
CA LEU A 163 0.10 18.06 11.33
C LEU A 163 0.97 17.76 10.10
N THR A 164 1.97 16.89 10.23
CA THR A 164 2.81 16.47 9.09
C THR A 164 1.99 15.79 8.00
N LEU A 165 1.05 14.94 8.38
CA LEU A 165 0.21 14.17 7.48
C LEU A 165 -0.93 14.97 6.82
N GLY A 166 -1.26 16.16 7.34
CA GLY A 166 -2.30 17.03 6.78
C GLY A 166 -1.82 18.01 5.70
N LYS A 167 -2.77 18.70 5.06
CA LYS A 167 -2.54 19.69 3.99
C LYS A 167 -3.33 20.96 4.21
N VAL A 168 -2.77 22.09 3.77
CA VAL A 168 -3.50 23.36 3.69
C VAL A 168 -4.29 23.39 2.37
N THR A 169 -5.60 23.60 2.42
CA THR A 169 -6.50 23.39 1.26
C THR A 169 -7.19 24.66 0.75
N ASP A 170 -7.07 25.79 1.45
CA ASP A 170 -7.67 27.07 1.07
C ASP A 170 -6.73 27.96 0.23
N GLY A 171 -5.53 27.46 -0.10
CA GLY A 171 -4.51 28.21 -0.84
C GLY A 171 -3.82 29.30 0.00
N SER A 172 -4.01 29.31 1.31
CA SER A 172 -3.29 30.22 2.21
C SER A 172 -1.83 29.79 2.42
N GLU A 173 -0.98 30.75 2.79
CA GLU A 173 0.41 30.52 3.19
C GLU A 173 0.53 30.09 4.67
N LEU A 174 -0.50 29.40 5.20
CA LEU A 174 -0.51 28.94 6.59
C LEU A 174 0.63 27.95 6.83
N ASP A 175 1.50 28.26 7.79
CA ASP A 175 2.37 27.24 8.37
C ASP A 175 1.54 26.32 9.27
N LYS A 176 1.19 25.15 8.75
CA LYS A 176 0.42 24.14 9.48
C LYS A 176 1.06 23.71 10.81
N PHE A 177 2.38 23.86 11.00
CA PHE A 177 3.02 23.54 12.27
C PHE A 177 2.74 24.58 13.36
N ALA A 178 2.40 25.83 12.99
CA ALA A 178 1.94 26.84 13.95
C ALA A 178 0.60 26.47 14.59
N LEU A 179 -0.18 25.58 13.97
CA LEU A 179 -1.43 25.06 14.55
C LEU A 179 -1.19 24.21 15.82
N ALA A 180 0.06 23.81 16.11
CA ALA A 180 0.42 23.08 17.33
C ALA A 180 0.01 23.82 18.61
N ASP A 181 0.08 25.15 18.63
CA ASP A 181 -0.32 25.98 19.77
C ASP A 181 -1.80 25.81 20.15
N GLN A 182 -2.65 25.47 19.18
CA GLN A 182 -4.06 25.18 19.39
C GLN A 182 -4.33 23.68 19.59
N LEU A 183 -3.56 22.81 18.94
CA LEU A 183 -3.77 21.36 18.97
C LEU A 183 -3.31 20.72 20.28
N ILE A 184 -2.13 21.10 20.78
CA ILE A 184 -1.53 20.49 21.98
C ILE A 184 -2.43 20.65 23.23
N PRO A 185 -3.06 21.81 23.50
CA PRO A 185 -4.03 21.94 24.58
C PRO A 185 -5.19 20.93 24.53
N VAL A 186 -5.68 20.59 23.32
CA VAL A 186 -6.73 19.57 23.15
C VAL A 186 -6.20 18.18 23.52
N TYR A 187 -4.94 17.86 23.19
CA TYR A 187 -4.32 16.62 23.63
C TYR A 187 -4.17 16.55 25.15
N VAL A 188 -3.81 17.66 25.81
CA VAL A 188 -3.78 17.75 27.28
C VAL A 188 -5.16 17.41 27.86
N GLU A 189 -6.24 18.00 27.32
CA GLU A 189 -7.61 17.70 27.73
C GLU A 189 -7.98 16.21 27.53
N ILE A 190 -7.58 15.62 26.40
CA ILE A 190 -7.79 14.19 26.11
C ILE A 190 -7.07 13.33 27.16
N LEU A 191 -5.80 13.61 27.45
CA LEU A 191 -5.01 12.82 28.40
C LEU A 191 -5.53 12.97 29.83
N ASP A 192 -5.92 14.18 30.26
CA ASP A 192 -6.55 14.41 31.57
C ASP A 192 -7.84 13.58 31.71
N ARG A 193 -8.67 13.54 30.66
CA ARG A 193 -9.91 12.77 30.68
C ARG A 193 -9.68 11.25 30.67
N LEU A 194 -8.65 10.77 29.97
CA LEU A 194 -8.25 9.35 30.03
C LEU A 194 -7.72 8.98 31.42
N ALA A 195 -6.86 9.82 32.01
CA ALA A 195 -6.37 9.62 33.37
C ALA A 195 -7.53 9.59 34.38
N ALA A 196 -8.49 10.52 34.25
CA ALA A 196 -9.69 10.54 35.08
C ALA A 196 -10.59 9.30 34.90
N ALA A 197 -10.64 8.73 33.69
CA ALA A 197 -11.31 7.45 33.44
C ALA A 197 -10.55 6.25 34.05
N GLY A 198 -9.31 6.46 34.47
CA GLY A 198 -8.42 5.47 35.10
C GLY A 198 -7.48 4.77 34.13
N ALA A 199 -7.16 5.39 33.00
CA ALA A 199 -6.06 4.94 32.15
C ALA A 199 -4.73 5.17 32.88
N GLU A 200 -3.85 4.17 32.86
CA GLU A 200 -2.50 4.26 33.47
C GLU A 200 -1.42 4.55 32.43
N TRP A 201 -1.66 4.14 31.19
CA TRP A 201 -0.75 4.27 30.06
C TRP A 201 -1.46 4.87 28.88
N VAL A 202 -0.77 5.70 28.10
CA VAL A 202 -1.18 6.08 26.74
C VAL A 202 0.00 5.90 25.80
N GLN A 203 -0.29 5.35 24.62
CA GLN A 203 0.62 5.29 23.49
C GLN A 203 0.34 6.47 22.55
N ILE A 204 1.38 7.20 22.16
CA ILE A 204 1.32 8.28 21.19
C ILE A 204 2.27 7.94 20.04
N ASP A 205 1.70 7.71 18.87
CA ASP A 205 2.42 7.32 17.67
C ASP A 205 3.02 8.54 16.98
N GLU A 206 4.35 8.62 16.93
CA GLU A 206 5.12 9.61 16.17
C GLU A 206 6.03 8.95 15.11
N PRO A 207 5.47 8.18 14.15
CA PRO A 207 6.26 7.51 13.12
C PRO A 207 7.01 8.45 12.17
N ILE A 208 6.69 9.75 12.19
CA ILE A 208 7.47 10.74 11.44
C ILE A 208 8.92 10.82 11.90
N LEU A 209 9.26 10.31 13.09
CA LEU A 209 10.63 10.21 13.57
C LEU A 209 11.53 9.31 12.68
N SER A 210 10.93 8.49 11.82
CA SER A 210 11.65 7.74 10.77
C SER A 210 11.88 8.53 9.48
N LEU A 211 11.39 9.78 9.38
CA LEU A 211 11.54 10.67 8.23
C LEU A 211 12.67 11.69 8.40
N ASP A 212 13.00 12.37 7.30
CA ASP A 212 13.88 13.53 7.31
C ASP A 212 13.11 14.76 7.85
N LEU A 213 13.23 15.04 9.15
CA LEU A 213 12.43 16.06 9.84
C LEU A 213 12.99 17.49 9.69
N SER A 214 12.11 18.43 9.33
CA SER A 214 12.36 19.87 9.38
C SER A 214 12.47 20.40 10.81
N ALA A 215 13.04 21.60 10.97
CA ALA A 215 13.14 22.27 12.27
C ALA A 215 11.76 22.52 12.92
N ALA A 216 10.75 22.88 12.12
CA ALA A 216 9.39 23.11 12.60
C ALA A 216 8.78 21.82 13.18
N GLN A 217 8.95 20.68 12.50
CA GLN A 217 8.46 19.39 12.99
C GLN A 217 9.13 19.00 14.32
N ARG A 218 10.45 19.18 14.44
CA ARG A 218 11.19 18.90 15.68
C ARG A 218 10.71 19.78 16.83
N ALA A 219 10.47 21.07 16.57
CA ALA A 219 9.95 21.99 17.57
C ALA A 219 8.55 21.57 18.07
N VAL A 220 7.66 21.13 17.18
CA VAL A 220 6.33 20.62 17.58
C VAL A 220 6.45 19.37 18.45
N ILE A 221 7.36 18.45 18.15
CA ILE A 221 7.63 17.26 18.98
C ILE A 221 8.09 17.70 20.38
N GLU A 222 9.09 18.58 20.48
CA GLU A 222 9.61 19.08 21.76
C GLU A 222 8.51 19.77 22.58
N GLN A 223 7.75 20.67 21.95
CA GLN A 223 6.64 21.39 22.60
C GLN A 223 5.56 20.44 23.09
N THR A 224 5.20 19.45 22.27
CA THR A 224 4.18 18.44 22.59
C THR A 224 4.57 17.70 23.86
N TYR A 225 5.74 17.08 23.89
CA TYR A 225 6.09 16.22 25.01
C TYR A 225 6.48 17.01 26.27
N ALA A 226 6.97 18.25 26.12
CA ALA A 226 7.11 19.17 27.26
C ALA A 226 5.77 19.54 27.90
N ALA A 227 4.68 19.62 27.13
CA ALA A 227 3.33 19.86 27.65
C ALA A 227 2.70 18.59 28.22
N LEU A 228 2.72 17.48 27.47
CA LEU A 228 2.04 16.24 27.85
C LEU A 228 2.68 15.55 29.06
N SER A 229 3.99 15.70 29.28
CA SER A 229 4.70 15.20 30.47
C SER A 229 4.20 15.77 31.79
N ARG A 230 3.37 16.82 31.77
CA ARG A 230 2.80 17.46 32.96
C ARG A 230 1.39 16.97 33.28
N VAL A 231 0.84 16.05 32.47
CA VAL A 231 -0.55 15.61 32.56
C VAL A 231 -0.70 14.43 33.52
N GLY A 232 -1.19 14.71 34.72
CA GLY A 232 -1.53 13.71 35.73
C GLY A 232 -0.39 12.71 36.04
N ASP A 233 -0.77 11.54 36.56
CA ASP A 233 0.15 10.41 36.79
C ASP A 233 0.17 9.43 35.59
N LEU A 234 -0.13 9.92 34.38
CA LEU A 234 -0.29 9.09 33.18
C LEU A 234 1.07 8.77 32.56
N ARG A 235 1.32 7.48 32.28
CA ARG A 235 2.56 7.04 31.64
C ARG A 235 2.45 7.15 30.12
N ILE A 236 3.28 7.99 29.53
CA ILE A 236 3.29 8.21 28.08
C ILE A 236 4.36 7.32 27.45
N MET A 237 3.96 6.57 26.41
CA MET A 237 4.88 5.88 25.51
C MET A 237 4.86 6.57 24.15
N VAL A 238 6.03 6.99 23.67
CA VAL A 238 6.18 7.53 22.31
C VAL A 238 6.67 6.44 21.37
N THR A 239 5.95 6.25 20.27
CA THR A 239 6.19 5.12 19.37
C THR A 239 6.68 5.58 18.01
N ASN A 240 7.89 5.17 17.64
CA ASN A 240 8.42 5.28 16.28
C ASN A 240 8.44 3.91 15.61
N TYR A 241 8.05 3.84 14.34
CA TYR A 241 8.10 2.60 13.56
C TYR A 241 8.34 2.85 12.08
N PHE A 242 8.60 1.75 11.36
CA PHE A 242 8.91 1.65 9.93
C PHE A 242 10.33 2.00 9.51
N GLY A 243 11.20 2.42 10.43
CA GLY A 243 12.60 2.68 10.14
C GLY A 243 13.40 3.19 11.32
N GLU A 244 14.65 3.53 11.01
CA GLU A 244 15.64 4.11 11.93
C GLU A 244 15.35 5.58 12.23
N LEU A 245 15.72 6.00 13.44
CA LEU A 245 15.67 7.37 13.92
C LEU A 245 16.76 8.25 13.29
N ARG A 246 17.95 7.71 13.03
CA ARG A 246 19.13 8.41 12.48
C ARG A 246 19.38 9.77 13.14
N ASP A 247 19.27 10.84 12.39
CA ASP A 247 19.46 12.23 12.85
C ASP A 247 18.35 12.73 13.80
N ASN A 248 17.29 11.95 14.02
CA ASN A 248 16.26 12.20 15.03
C ASN A 248 16.54 11.48 16.37
N LEU A 249 17.61 10.68 16.47
CA LEU A 249 17.89 9.86 17.64
C LEU A 249 18.04 10.70 18.92
N ASP A 250 18.78 11.80 18.86
CA ASP A 250 19.00 12.68 20.02
C ASP A 250 17.71 13.33 20.50
N LEU A 251 16.88 13.80 19.56
CA LEU A 251 15.56 14.32 19.88
C LEU A 251 14.71 13.25 20.57
N PHE A 252 14.59 12.07 19.95
CA PHE A 252 13.76 10.98 20.45
C PHE A 252 14.17 10.50 21.84
N THR A 253 15.47 10.31 22.06
CA THR A 253 16.00 9.84 23.36
C THR A 253 15.97 10.91 24.44
N SER A 254 15.74 12.19 24.10
CA SER A 254 15.61 13.29 25.07
C SER A 254 14.18 13.53 25.56
N LEU A 255 13.17 12.89 24.97
CA LEU A 255 11.76 13.19 25.27
C LEU A 255 11.42 12.87 26.74
N PRO A 256 10.70 13.75 27.45
CA PRO A 256 10.37 13.58 28.87
C PRO A 256 9.17 12.65 29.07
N VAL A 257 9.31 11.37 28.71
CA VAL A 257 8.24 10.37 28.69
C VAL A 257 8.62 9.10 29.44
N GLU A 258 7.65 8.25 29.74
CA GLU A 258 7.88 7.03 30.52
C GLU A 258 8.49 5.90 29.68
N ALA A 259 8.15 5.84 28.39
CA ALA A 259 8.65 4.81 27.50
C ALA A 259 8.87 5.32 26.07
N LEU A 260 9.86 4.74 25.41
CA LEU A 260 10.20 4.98 24.02
C LEU A 260 10.17 3.66 23.26
N HIS A 261 9.39 3.57 22.18
CA HIS A 261 9.33 2.39 21.32
C HIS A 261 10.10 2.60 20.02
N ILE A 262 10.90 1.60 19.65
CA ILE A 262 11.63 1.54 18.38
C ILE A 262 11.32 0.27 17.58
N ASP A 263 11.29 0.40 16.26
CA ASP A 263 11.25 -0.70 15.31
C ASP A 263 12.63 -1.35 15.21
N ALA A 264 12.81 -2.52 15.83
CA ALA A 264 14.05 -3.27 15.81
C ALA A 264 14.08 -4.35 14.70
N VAL A 265 13.11 -4.34 13.79
CA VAL A 265 13.11 -5.19 12.58
C VAL A 265 13.70 -4.40 11.41
N ARG A 266 13.19 -3.21 11.14
CA ARG A 266 13.68 -2.31 10.07
C ARG A 266 14.74 -1.34 10.56
N GLY A 267 14.76 -1.04 11.86
CA GLY A 267 15.77 -0.22 12.53
C GLY A 267 16.72 -0.99 13.44
N ALA A 268 16.96 -2.28 13.14
CA ALA A 268 17.80 -3.17 13.94
C ALA A 268 19.20 -2.60 14.22
N GLY A 269 19.77 -1.81 13.29
CA GLY A 269 21.09 -1.20 13.42
C GLY A 269 21.23 -0.19 14.57
N GLU A 270 20.13 0.39 15.04
CA GLU A 270 20.16 1.41 16.10
C GLU A 270 19.84 0.86 17.50
N LEU A 271 19.48 -0.43 17.60
CA LEU A 271 18.97 -1.03 18.84
C LEU A 271 19.88 -0.80 20.06
N GLU A 272 21.16 -1.16 19.95
CA GLU A 272 22.13 -0.98 21.04
C GLU A 272 22.41 0.50 21.33
N THR A 273 22.46 1.33 20.28
CA THR A 273 22.72 2.77 20.40
C THR A 273 21.60 3.48 21.15
N VAL A 274 20.34 3.16 20.83
CA VAL A 274 19.16 3.69 21.54
C VAL A 274 19.15 3.20 22.99
N ALA A 275 19.42 1.91 23.23
CA ALA A 275 19.50 1.36 24.58
C ALA A 275 20.54 2.08 25.44
N ALA A 276 21.72 2.37 24.88
CA ALA A 276 22.81 3.05 25.58
C ALA A 276 22.54 4.54 25.85
N ARG A 277 21.73 5.21 25.02
CA ARG A 277 21.39 6.64 25.16
C ARG A 277 20.11 6.90 25.95
N LEU A 278 19.41 5.85 26.35
CA LEU A 278 18.15 5.95 27.07
C LEU A 278 18.32 6.70 28.41
N PRO A 279 17.50 7.72 28.72
CA PRO A 279 17.59 8.43 29.99
C PRO A 279 17.34 7.51 31.18
N ALA A 280 17.87 7.89 32.35
CA ALA A 280 17.64 7.16 33.59
C ALA A 280 16.14 7.12 33.92
N GLY A 281 15.60 5.93 34.20
CA GLY A 281 14.19 5.74 34.55
C GLY A 281 13.24 5.54 33.36
N VAL A 282 13.64 5.91 32.13
CA VAL A 282 12.84 5.67 30.93
C VAL A 282 12.88 4.19 30.55
N ARG A 283 11.74 3.64 30.11
CA ARG A 283 11.63 2.27 29.57
C ARG A 283 11.90 2.25 28.08
N LEU A 284 12.57 1.20 27.62
CA LEU A 284 12.76 0.92 26.21
C LEU A 284 11.79 -0.18 25.79
N SER A 285 10.92 0.14 24.85
CA SER A 285 10.10 -0.82 24.14
C SER A 285 10.79 -1.21 22.83
N VAL A 286 11.06 -2.50 22.67
CA VAL A 286 11.75 -3.07 21.51
C VAL A 286 10.75 -3.83 20.65
N GLY A 287 10.46 -3.27 19.48
CA GLY A 287 9.65 -3.88 18.44
C GLY A 287 10.43 -4.90 17.63
N ILE A 288 10.65 -6.10 18.19
CA ILE A 288 11.48 -7.16 17.55
C ILE A 288 10.66 -8.15 16.71
N VAL A 289 9.34 -8.18 16.90
CA VAL A 289 8.43 -9.07 16.16
C VAL A 289 7.83 -8.30 14.98
N ASP A 290 8.04 -8.79 13.76
CA ASP A 290 7.62 -8.09 12.54
C ASP A 290 6.07 -7.91 12.47
N GLY A 291 5.62 -6.66 12.41
CA GLY A 291 4.21 -6.31 12.26
C GLY A 291 3.75 -6.11 10.81
N ARG A 292 4.67 -6.16 9.84
CA ARG A 292 4.46 -5.86 8.41
C ARG A 292 4.56 -7.07 7.49
N ASN A 293 5.04 -8.20 7.99
CA ASN A 293 5.22 -9.42 7.20
C ASN A 293 4.63 -10.64 7.91
N VAL A 294 4.62 -11.79 7.23
CA VAL A 294 3.99 -13.03 7.71
C VAL A 294 4.98 -14.09 8.17
N TRP A 295 6.28 -13.80 8.17
CA TRP A 295 7.30 -14.77 8.55
C TRP A 295 7.39 -14.94 10.06
N LYS A 296 7.48 -16.20 10.49
CA LYS A 296 7.70 -16.58 11.89
C LYS A 296 9.03 -15.98 12.38
N THR A 297 9.00 -15.38 13.57
CA THR A 297 10.18 -14.75 14.18
C THR A 297 11.21 -15.82 14.55
N ASP A 298 12.51 -15.61 14.26
CA ASP A 298 13.59 -16.45 14.81
C ASP A 298 13.75 -16.12 16.30
N LEU A 299 13.13 -16.94 17.16
CA LEU A 299 13.06 -16.65 18.60
C LEU A 299 14.43 -16.69 19.27
N ALA A 300 15.36 -17.51 18.76
CA ALA A 300 16.72 -17.59 19.29
C ALA A 300 17.50 -16.33 18.99
N GLN A 301 17.42 -15.84 17.74
CA GLN A 301 18.06 -14.58 17.34
C GLN A 301 17.46 -13.39 18.09
N ALA A 302 16.13 -13.29 18.14
CA ALA A 302 15.44 -12.21 18.84
C ALA A 302 15.78 -12.21 20.34
N ARG A 303 15.77 -13.37 21.00
CA ARG A 303 16.15 -13.48 22.43
C ARG A 303 17.59 -13.05 22.67
N ALA A 304 18.53 -13.39 21.79
CA ALA A 304 19.93 -13.00 21.91
C ALA A 304 20.10 -11.47 21.84
N ALA A 305 19.48 -10.82 20.86
CA ALA A 305 19.50 -9.36 20.73
C ALA A 305 18.86 -8.66 21.94
N LEU A 306 17.71 -9.17 22.40
CA LEU A 306 17.03 -8.64 23.58
C LEU A 306 17.82 -8.84 24.88
N ALA A 307 18.58 -9.94 25.00
CA ALA A 307 19.42 -10.17 26.17
C ALA A 307 20.52 -9.11 26.30
N GLN A 308 21.16 -8.73 25.18
CA GLN A 308 22.14 -7.64 25.15
C GLN A 308 21.52 -6.30 25.57
N VAL A 309 20.34 -5.97 25.03
CA VAL A 309 19.61 -4.76 25.42
C VAL A 309 19.26 -4.80 26.91
N ARG A 310 18.81 -5.94 27.41
CA ARG A 310 18.44 -6.13 28.83
C ARG A 310 19.61 -5.91 29.77
N GLU A 311 20.83 -6.25 29.39
CA GLU A 311 22.05 -5.95 30.18
C GLU A 311 22.29 -4.43 30.31
N ILE A 312 21.93 -3.66 29.28
CA ILE A 312 22.09 -2.19 29.25
C ILE A 312 20.97 -1.51 30.03
N VAL A 313 19.71 -1.85 29.75
CA VAL A 313 18.55 -1.10 30.28
C VAL A 313 18.00 -1.68 31.59
N GLY A 314 18.22 -2.97 31.86
CA GLY A 314 17.62 -3.70 32.97
C GLY A 314 16.23 -4.26 32.63
N GLY A 315 15.89 -5.41 33.21
CA GLY A 315 14.67 -6.15 32.87
C GLY A 315 13.35 -5.47 33.29
N ASP A 316 13.38 -4.57 34.27
CA ASP A 316 12.21 -3.76 34.71
C ASP A 316 11.91 -2.57 33.79
N ARG A 317 12.88 -2.20 32.93
CA ARG A 317 12.75 -1.12 31.94
C ARG A 317 12.67 -1.63 30.50
N LEU A 318 12.71 -2.94 30.29
CA LEU A 318 12.56 -3.54 28.97
C LEU A 318 11.11 -3.94 28.72
N MET A 319 10.58 -3.51 27.57
CA MET A 319 9.27 -3.92 27.07
C MET A 319 9.46 -4.56 25.68
N ILE A 320 8.71 -5.63 25.39
CA ILE A 320 8.76 -6.35 24.13
C ILE A 320 7.42 -6.19 23.43
N GLY A 321 7.46 -5.84 22.14
CA GLY A 321 6.28 -5.74 21.31
C GLY A 321 6.59 -5.99 19.84
N PRO A 322 5.61 -5.78 18.95
CA PRO A 322 5.85 -5.81 17.53
C PRO A 322 6.53 -4.53 17.05
N ALA A 323 7.24 -4.60 15.92
CA ALA A 323 7.91 -3.48 15.25
C ALA A 323 6.98 -2.32 14.87
N CYS A 324 5.70 -2.62 14.66
CA CYS A 324 4.65 -1.66 14.37
C CYS A 324 3.29 -2.30 14.73
N SER A 325 2.18 -1.58 14.52
CA SER A 325 0.84 -2.16 14.68
C SER A 325 0.66 -3.44 13.84
N LEU A 326 0.05 -4.47 14.43
CA LEU A 326 -0.27 -5.71 13.71
C LEU A 326 -1.40 -5.53 12.68
N LEU A 327 -1.95 -4.31 12.52
CA LEU A 327 -2.90 -3.95 11.45
C LEU A 327 -2.43 -4.39 10.06
N HIS A 328 -1.12 -4.42 9.83
CA HIS A 328 -0.50 -4.77 8.54
C HIS A 328 -0.30 -6.28 8.34
N SER A 329 -0.73 -7.10 9.30
CA SER A 329 -0.68 -8.56 9.23
C SER A 329 -2.08 -9.17 9.13
N PRO A 330 -2.23 -10.36 8.53
CA PRO A 330 -3.49 -11.08 8.61
C PRO A 330 -3.80 -11.54 10.04
N VAL A 331 -5.04 -11.96 10.29
CA VAL A 331 -5.51 -12.19 11.67
C VAL A 331 -4.97 -13.48 12.29
N ALA A 332 -5.22 -14.64 11.65
CA ALA A 332 -4.98 -15.94 12.28
C ALA A 332 -4.59 -17.02 11.27
N LEU A 333 -3.44 -17.67 11.47
CA LEU A 333 -2.92 -18.66 10.53
C LEU A 333 -3.70 -19.98 10.55
N ARG A 334 -4.30 -20.36 11.70
CA ARG A 334 -5.12 -21.58 11.82
C ARG A 334 -6.24 -21.71 10.78
N ASN A 335 -6.65 -20.60 10.18
CA ASN A 335 -7.70 -20.55 9.18
C ASN A 335 -7.22 -20.93 7.77
N GLU A 336 -5.91 -21.08 7.57
CA GLU A 336 -5.24 -21.41 6.31
C GLU A 336 -5.05 -22.92 6.12
N THR A 337 -6.16 -23.64 5.91
CA THR A 337 -6.16 -25.11 5.82
C THR A 337 -5.69 -25.67 4.47
N GLN A 338 -5.26 -24.83 3.52
CA GLN A 338 -4.89 -25.22 2.15
C GLN A 338 -3.42 -24.94 1.83
N LEU A 339 -2.68 -24.29 2.73
CA LEU A 339 -1.25 -24.09 2.57
C LEU A 339 -0.50 -25.40 2.74
N ASP A 340 0.63 -25.54 2.04
CA ASP A 340 1.60 -26.61 2.34
C ASP A 340 1.98 -26.55 3.83
N SER A 341 2.01 -27.70 4.49
CA SER A 341 2.19 -27.76 5.94
C SER A 341 3.57 -27.29 6.39
N ARG A 342 4.61 -27.46 5.55
CA ARG A 342 5.95 -26.92 5.86
C ARG A 342 5.96 -25.42 5.70
N LEU A 343 5.37 -24.90 4.63
CA LEU A 343 5.22 -23.45 4.45
C LEU A 343 4.43 -22.84 5.61
N ALA A 344 3.30 -23.41 6.00
CA ALA A 344 2.51 -22.93 7.13
C ALA A 344 3.35 -22.86 8.42
N ASP A 345 4.24 -23.82 8.65
CA ASP A 345 5.14 -23.80 9.81
C ASP A 345 6.24 -22.73 9.74
N TRP A 346 6.42 -22.04 8.62
CA TRP A 346 7.34 -20.89 8.52
C TRP A 346 6.64 -19.54 8.72
N LEU A 347 5.31 -19.55 8.88
CA LEU A 347 4.50 -18.34 8.94
C LEU A 347 4.02 -18.04 10.37
N ALA A 348 3.72 -16.77 10.62
CA ALA A 348 3.06 -16.26 11.82
C ALA A 348 2.20 -15.04 11.46
N PHE A 349 0.88 -15.14 11.68
CA PHE A 349 -0.06 -14.02 11.53
C PHE A 349 -0.22 -13.31 12.89
N ALA A 350 -1.13 -12.34 13.00
CA ALA A 350 -1.23 -11.49 14.18
C ALA A 350 -1.41 -12.28 15.49
N GLU A 351 -2.22 -13.34 15.51
CA GLU A 351 -2.38 -14.17 16.70
C GLU A 351 -1.11 -14.94 17.08
N GLU A 352 -0.40 -15.51 16.10
CA GLU A 352 0.87 -16.18 16.35
C GLU A 352 1.95 -15.19 16.85
N ARG A 353 1.93 -13.93 16.37
CA ARG A 353 2.83 -12.87 16.87
C ARG A 353 2.62 -12.57 18.35
N LEU A 354 1.38 -12.62 18.85
CA LEU A 354 1.12 -12.41 20.27
C LEU A 354 1.84 -13.47 21.12
N ALA A 355 1.80 -14.73 20.69
CA ALA A 355 2.51 -15.82 21.37
C ALA A 355 4.03 -15.64 21.31
N GLU A 356 4.58 -15.20 20.17
CA GLU A 356 6.01 -14.90 20.03
C GLU A 356 6.47 -13.80 21.01
N ILE A 357 5.72 -12.70 21.11
CA ILE A 357 6.02 -11.58 22.02
C ILE A 357 6.07 -12.06 23.48
N VAL A 358 5.04 -12.80 23.92
CA VAL A 358 4.95 -13.29 25.31
C VAL A 358 6.05 -14.31 25.60
N ALA A 359 6.35 -15.21 24.67
CA ALA A 359 7.41 -16.19 24.81
C ALA A 359 8.79 -15.52 24.98
N LEU A 360 9.08 -14.46 24.20
CA LEU A 360 10.33 -13.71 24.32
C LEU A 360 10.44 -12.99 25.67
N ALA A 361 9.38 -12.32 26.11
CA ALA A 361 9.36 -11.61 27.39
C ALA A 361 9.61 -12.56 28.58
N ARG A 362 8.91 -13.70 28.61
CA ARG A 362 9.08 -14.71 29.68
C ARG A 362 10.46 -15.37 29.64
N ALA A 363 10.97 -15.70 28.45
CA ALA A 363 12.27 -16.34 28.30
C ALA A 363 13.43 -15.45 28.77
N LEU A 364 13.29 -14.13 28.69
CA LEU A 364 14.27 -13.18 29.25
C LEU A 364 14.26 -13.23 30.79
N ASP A 365 13.11 -13.43 31.41
CA ASP A 365 12.98 -13.53 32.87
C ASP A 365 13.22 -14.93 33.43
N GLY A 366 13.65 -15.88 32.59
CA GLY A 366 14.03 -17.23 32.98
C GLY A 366 12.91 -18.27 32.89
N ASP A 367 11.72 -17.89 32.44
CA ASP A 367 10.60 -18.79 32.17
C ASP A 367 10.55 -19.12 30.68
N VAL A 368 11.36 -20.10 30.28
CA VAL A 368 11.50 -20.49 28.86
C VAL A 368 10.51 -21.61 28.54
N ASP A 369 9.64 -21.38 27.55
CA ASP A 369 8.87 -22.45 26.91
C ASP A 369 9.79 -23.22 25.94
N GLU A 370 10.49 -24.23 26.47
CA GLU A 370 11.44 -25.03 25.69
C GLU A 370 10.79 -25.71 24.48
N ALA A 371 9.53 -26.15 24.58
CA ALA A 371 8.83 -26.81 23.48
C ALA A 371 8.59 -25.84 22.31
N LEU A 372 8.19 -24.60 22.60
CA LEU A 372 8.00 -23.56 21.60
C LEU A 372 9.33 -23.15 20.95
N PHE A 373 10.38 -22.93 21.74
CA PHE A 373 11.71 -22.57 21.22
C PHE A 373 12.31 -23.69 20.36
N GLU A 374 12.18 -24.95 20.77
CA GLU A 374 12.61 -26.10 19.95
C GLU A 374 11.81 -26.21 18.64
N ALA A 375 10.49 -26.01 18.70
CA ALA A 375 9.66 -26.03 17.49
C ALA A 375 10.03 -24.90 16.53
N ASN A 376 10.25 -23.69 17.06
CA ASN A 376 10.72 -22.55 16.28
C ASN A 376 12.09 -22.83 15.64
N ALA A 377 13.06 -23.35 16.40
CA ALA A 377 14.38 -23.70 15.89
C ALA A 377 14.32 -24.74 14.77
N ARG A 378 13.45 -25.77 14.89
CA ARG A 378 13.20 -26.74 13.82
C ARG A 378 12.64 -26.07 12.57
N ALA A 379 11.64 -25.20 12.71
CA ALA A 379 11.05 -24.46 11.59
C ALA A 379 12.10 -23.57 10.89
N MET A 380 12.92 -22.85 11.64
CA MET A 380 14.01 -22.03 11.09
C MET A 380 15.04 -22.87 10.33
N ALA A 381 15.45 -24.01 10.89
CA ALA A 381 16.40 -24.93 10.24
C ALA A 381 15.81 -25.58 8.98
N ASP A 382 14.54 -25.99 9.01
CA ASP A 382 13.85 -26.54 7.84
C ASP A 382 13.76 -25.51 6.72
N ARG A 383 13.32 -24.29 7.03
CA ARG A 383 13.21 -23.19 6.08
C ARG A 383 14.55 -22.91 5.40
N ARG A 384 15.62 -22.69 6.18
CA ARG A 384 16.96 -22.36 5.65
C ARG A 384 17.51 -23.40 4.67
N ASN A 385 17.13 -24.67 4.81
CA ASN A 385 17.65 -25.76 3.98
C ASN A 385 16.63 -26.33 2.98
N SER A 386 15.44 -25.73 2.86
CA SER A 386 14.36 -26.32 2.08
C SER A 386 14.57 -26.17 0.57
N THR A 387 14.41 -27.28 -0.15
CA THR A 387 14.36 -27.30 -1.63
C THR A 387 13.08 -26.67 -2.19
N LEU A 388 12.10 -26.32 -1.34
CA LEU A 388 10.98 -25.47 -1.76
C LEU A 388 11.42 -24.02 -1.99
N ILE A 389 12.50 -23.60 -1.32
CA ILE A 389 13.00 -22.22 -1.36
C ILE A 389 14.14 -22.08 -2.37
N HIS A 390 15.09 -23.01 -2.36
CA HIS A 390 16.32 -22.91 -3.15
C HIS A 390 16.21 -23.70 -4.46
N ASP A 391 16.28 -22.99 -5.59
CA ASP A 391 16.28 -23.56 -6.94
C ASP A 391 17.62 -23.28 -7.64
N ASP A 392 18.42 -24.34 -7.82
CA ASP A 392 19.73 -24.28 -8.50
C ASP A 392 19.67 -23.69 -9.91
N PHE A 393 18.57 -23.89 -10.64
CA PHE A 393 18.40 -23.34 -11.98
C PHE A 393 18.22 -21.83 -11.92
N VAL A 394 17.38 -21.34 -11.00
CA VAL A 394 17.16 -19.91 -10.78
C VAL A 394 18.46 -19.24 -10.33
N ALA A 395 19.17 -19.82 -9.36
CA ALA A 395 20.44 -19.31 -8.86
C ALA A 395 21.49 -19.16 -9.98
N LYS A 396 21.65 -20.19 -10.82
CA LYS A 396 22.58 -20.14 -11.97
C LYS A 396 22.16 -19.11 -13.02
N ARG A 397 20.85 -18.96 -13.26
CA ARG A 397 20.32 -18.00 -14.21
C ARG A 397 20.57 -16.56 -13.77
N VAL A 398 20.35 -16.25 -12.49
CA VAL A 398 20.64 -14.93 -11.91
C VAL A 398 22.15 -14.64 -11.95
N ALA A 399 22.98 -15.62 -11.58
CA ALA A 399 24.44 -15.48 -11.62
C ALA A 399 25.00 -15.28 -13.04
N GLY A 400 24.29 -15.72 -14.07
CA GLY A 400 24.66 -15.58 -15.47
C GLY A 400 24.30 -14.22 -16.11
N LEU A 401 23.64 -13.32 -15.37
CA LEU A 401 23.24 -12.00 -15.88
C LEU A 401 24.45 -11.13 -16.24
N THR A 402 24.36 -10.45 -17.37
CA THR A 402 25.37 -9.53 -17.88
C THR A 402 24.79 -8.11 -18.01
N PRO A 403 25.63 -7.07 -18.12
CA PRO A 403 25.14 -5.70 -18.36
C PRO A 403 24.29 -5.54 -19.63
N ALA A 404 24.42 -6.45 -20.60
CA ALA A 404 23.64 -6.43 -21.84
C ALA A 404 22.17 -6.85 -21.61
N ASP A 405 21.89 -7.70 -20.62
CA ASP A 405 20.53 -8.19 -20.34
C ASP A 405 19.57 -7.08 -19.86
N TYR A 406 20.14 -5.97 -19.37
CA TYR A 406 19.45 -4.80 -18.84
C TYR A 406 19.28 -3.68 -19.89
N ARG A 407 19.54 -3.93 -21.16
CA ARG A 407 19.48 -2.90 -22.21
C ARG A 407 18.72 -3.40 -23.43
N ARG A 408 18.02 -2.49 -24.10
CA ARG A 408 17.53 -2.70 -25.47
C ARG A 408 18.72 -2.71 -26.44
N THR A 409 18.49 -3.22 -27.65
CA THR A 409 19.53 -3.29 -28.69
C THR A 409 19.97 -1.90 -29.16
N SER A 410 18.99 -1.01 -29.37
CA SER A 410 19.22 0.36 -29.83
C SER A 410 18.60 1.40 -28.88
N ASP A 411 19.08 2.64 -28.97
CA ASP A 411 18.49 3.79 -28.28
C ASP A 411 17.10 4.14 -28.84
N TYR A 412 16.26 4.76 -28.02
CA TYR A 412 14.85 5.04 -28.35
C TYR A 412 14.62 5.70 -29.72
N PRO A 413 15.39 6.72 -30.18
CA PRO A 413 15.15 7.32 -31.49
C PRO A 413 15.26 6.34 -32.67
N GLU A 414 16.10 5.32 -32.57
CA GLU A 414 16.18 4.25 -33.57
C GLU A 414 14.95 3.34 -33.49
N ARG A 415 14.61 2.91 -32.27
CA ARG A 415 13.47 2.03 -32.00
C ARG A 415 12.16 2.68 -32.46
N ALA A 416 11.93 3.94 -32.11
CA ALA A 416 10.74 4.72 -32.46
C ALA A 416 10.49 4.73 -33.98
N ARG A 417 11.54 4.82 -34.81
CA ARG A 417 11.41 4.76 -36.28
C ARG A 417 10.91 3.39 -36.75
N GLN A 418 11.45 2.30 -36.20
CA GLN A 418 11.03 0.95 -36.53
C GLN A 418 9.62 0.62 -36.02
N GLN A 419 9.31 1.06 -34.80
CA GLN A 419 7.98 0.96 -34.19
C GLN A 419 6.95 1.69 -35.02
N GLN A 420 7.22 2.93 -35.43
CA GLN A 420 6.30 3.71 -36.26
C GLN A 420 6.09 3.07 -37.65
N ALA A 421 7.14 2.48 -38.24
CA ALA A 421 7.02 1.76 -39.51
C ALA A 421 6.13 0.50 -39.41
N LYS A 422 6.17 -0.19 -38.27
CA LYS A 422 5.38 -1.39 -37.99
C LYS A 422 3.94 -1.08 -37.58
N LEU A 423 3.76 -0.19 -36.62
CA LEU A 423 2.47 0.11 -35.99
C LEU A 423 1.64 1.10 -36.81
N LYS A 424 2.29 2.02 -37.55
CA LYS A 424 1.65 3.04 -38.39
C LYS A 424 0.59 3.86 -37.65
N LEU A 425 0.89 4.23 -36.41
CA LEU A 425 -0.02 4.99 -35.56
C LEU A 425 -0.13 6.44 -36.07
N PRO A 426 -1.32 7.06 -36.00
CA PRO A 426 -1.46 8.49 -36.27
C PRO A 426 -0.87 9.32 -35.13
N MET A 427 -0.74 10.63 -35.31
CA MET A 427 -0.54 11.56 -34.18
C MET A 427 -1.67 11.43 -33.17
N PHE A 428 -1.39 11.67 -31.88
CA PHE A 428 -2.35 11.49 -30.79
C PHE A 428 -3.00 10.10 -30.78
N PRO A 429 -2.24 8.99 -30.84
CA PRO A 429 -2.84 7.66 -30.86
C PRO A 429 -3.65 7.42 -29.59
N THR A 430 -4.83 6.83 -29.77
CA THR A 430 -5.77 6.48 -28.71
C THR A 430 -5.58 5.04 -28.27
N THR A 431 -5.58 4.84 -26.95
CA THR A 431 -5.60 3.51 -26.32
C THR A 431 -6.28 3.58 -24.95
N THR A 432 -6.46 2.44 -24.31
CA THR A 432 -6.86 2.34 -22.90
C THR A 432 -5.79 1.62 -22.10
N ILE A 433 -5.77 1.79 -20.78
CA ILE A 433 -4.69 1.23 -19.94
C ILE A 433 -4.70 -0.30 -19.89
N GLY A 434 -5.85 -0.96 -19.81
CA GLY A 434 -5.89 -2.44 -19.79
C GLY A 434 -7.29 -2.99 -19.51
N SER A 435 -7.63 -3.13 -18.23
CA SER A 435 -8.90 -3.74 -17.82
C SER A 435 -10.16 -2.98 -18.25
N PHE A 436 -11.21 -3.74 -18.60
CA PHE A 436 -12.58 -3.24 -18.81
C PHE A 436 -13.51 -3.58 -17.63
N PRO A 437 -14.74 -3.00 -17.58
CA PRO A 437 -15.70 -3.24 -16.51
C PRO A 437 -15.88 -4.71 -16.11
N GLN A 438 -15.61 -5.02 -14.84
CA GLN A 438 -15.82 -6.35 -14.27
C GLN A 438 -17.28 -6.52 -13.83
N THR A 439 -18.15 -6.80 -14.80
CA THR A 439 -19.60 -6.94 -14.62
C THR A 439 -19.99 -8.05 -13.65
N GLN A 440 -21.25 -8.04 -13.19
CA GLN A 440 -21.77 -9.14 -12.36
C GLN A 440 -21.69 -10.49 -13.09
N ASP A 441 -21.87 -10.51 -14.41
CA ASP A 441 -21.79 -11.73 -15.21
C ASP A 441 -20.37 -12.30 -15.26
N VAL A 442 -19.36 -11.45 -15.47
CA VAL A 442 -17.94 -11.85 -15.42
C VAL A 442 -17.58 -12.42 -14.05
N ARG A 443 -18.00 -11.74 -12.97
CA ARG A 443 -17.76 -12.22 -11.59
C ARG A 443 -18.48 -13.55 -11.32
N ARG A 444 -19.72 -13.71 -11.80
CA ARG A 444 -20.52 -14.94 -11.64
C ARG A 444 -19.89 -16.10 -12.41
N ALA A 445 -19.47 -15.89 -13.66
CA ALA A 445 -18.81 -16.91 -14.47
C ALA A 445 -17.50 -17.38 -13.81
N ARG A 446 -16.66 -16.44 -13.35
CA ARG A 446 -15.43 -16.77 -12.61
C ARG A 446 -15.72 -17.55 -11.32
N ALA A 447 -16.74 -17.14 -10.56
CA ALA A 447 -17.12 -17.82 -9.32
C ALA A 447 -17.65 -19.24 -9.59
N ALA A 448 -18.45 -19.43 -10.65
CA ALA A 448 -18.94 -20.74 -11.07
C ALA A 448 -17.79 -21.66 -11.52
N HIS A 449 -16.85 -21.13 -12.32
CA HIS A 449 -15.64 -21.85 -12.73
C HIS A 449 -14.79 -22.27 -11.52
N LYS A 450 -14.50 -21.36 -10.58
CA LYS A 450 -13.76 -21.68 -9.34
C LYS A 450 -14.45 -22.75 -8.46
N LYS A 451 -15.78 -22.89 -8.55
CA LYS A 451 -16.55 -23.93 -7.84
C LYS A 451 -16.66 -25.25 -8.60
N GLY A 452 -16.29 -25.28 -9.88
CA GLY A 452 -16.51 -26.42 -10.77
C GLY A 452 -17.91 -26.51 -11.37
N ASP A 453 -18.74 -25.47 -11.20
CA ASP A 453 -20.11 -25.39 -11.76
C ASP A 453 -20.10 -25.02 -13.25
N LEU A 454 -18.99 -24.46 -13.75
CA LEU A 454 -18.75 -24.11 -15.16
C LEU A 454 -17.49 -24.81 -15.64
N SER A 455 -17.56 -25.51 -16.78
CA SER A 455 -16.41 -26.24 -17.33
C SER A 455 -15.33 -25.27 -17.85
N ASP A 456 -14.09 -25.74 -17.97
CA ASP A 456 -13.00 -24.95 -18.57
C ASP A 456 -13.36 -24.48 -19.99
N ALA A 457 -14.02 -25.33 -20.78
CA ALA A 457 -14.42 -25.02 -22.15
C ALA A 457 -15.49 -23.94 -22.21
N ASP A 458 -16.50 -24.00 -21.32
CA ASP A 458 -17.58 -23.01 -21.27
C ASP A 458 -17.09 -21.67 -20.72
N TYR A 459 -16.20 -21.70 -19.72
CA TYR A 459 -15.56 -20.50 -19.20
C TYR A 459 -14.66 -19.85 -20.26
N ASP A 460 -13.89 -20.66 -20.99
CA ASP A 460 -13.08 -20.17 -22.10
C ASP A 460 -13.95 -19.52 -23.19
N ALA A 461 -15.07 -20.15 -23.55
CA ALA A 461 -16.01 -19.60 -24.53
C ALA A 461 -16.62 -18.27 -24.06
N PHE A 462 -17.00 -18.17 -22.78
CA PHE A 462 -17.49 -16.93 -22.19
C PHE A 462 -16.44 -15.81 -22.25
N LEU A 463 -15.19 -16.09 -21.87
CA LEU A 463 -14.11 -15.11 -21.89
C LEU A 463 -13.77 -14.64 -23.32
N LYS A 464 -13.80 -15.56 -24.29
CA LYS A 464 -13.66 -15.20 -25.71
C LYS A 464 -14.75 -14.24 -26.15
N GLN A 465 -16.02 -14.52 -25.84
CA GLN A 465 -17.12 -13.63 -26.19
C GLN A 465 -16.95 -12.24 -25.58
N GLN A 466 -16.58 -12.15 -24.29
CA GLN A 466 -16.32 -10.84 -23.65
C GLN A 466 -15.16 -10.08 -24.33
N THR A 467 -14.12 -10.81 -24.73
CA THR A 467 -12.98 -10.25 -25.46
C THR A 467 -13.40 -9.74 -26.85
N ASP A 468 -14.17 -10.53 -27.58
CA ASP A 468 -14.66 -10.18 -28.93
C ASP A 468 -15.56 -8.94 -28.88
N ASP A 469 -16.48 -8.88 -27.90
CA ASP A 469 -17.36 -7.72 -27.69
C ASP A 469 -16.56 -6.45 -27.37
N ALA A 470 -15.52 -6.57 -26.56
CA ALA A 470 -14.64 -5.45 -26.21
C ALA A 470 -13.80 -4.99 -27.41
N ILE A 471 -13.31 -5.91 -28.25
CA ILE A 471 -12.58 -5.59 -29.47
C ILE A 471 -13.48 -4.87 -30.47
N ALA A 472 -14.67 -5.42 -30.74
CA ALA A 472 -15.64 -4.82 -31.66
C ALA A 472 -16.01 -3.40 -31.23
N MET A 473 -16.28 -3.19 -29.94
CA MET A 473 -16.57 -1.87 -29.37
C MET A 473 -15.42 -0.87 -29.59
N GLN A 474 -14.18 -1.27 -29.33
CA GLN A 474 -13.03 -0.39 -29.55
C GLN A 474 -12.81 -0.08 -31.05
N GLU A 475 -13.01 -1.05 -31.93
CA GLU A 475 -12.91 -0.86 -33.37
C GLU A 475 -13.98 0.11 -33.90
N ASP A 476 -15.23 -0.06 -33.46
CA ASP A 476 -16.38 0.79 -33.81
C ASP A 476 -16.16 2.25 -33.38
N MET A 477 -15.58 2.47 -32.19
CA MET A 477 -15.23 3.82 -31.72
C MET A 477 -14.06 4.43 -32.52
N GLY A 478 -13.19 3.58 -33.04
CA GLY A 478 -12.04 3.98 -33.86
C GLY A 478 -10.72 4.09 -33.09
N PHE A 479 -10.53 3.31 -32.03
CA PHE A 479 -9.26 3.25 -31.28
C PHE A 479 -8.08 2.83 -32.16
N ASP A 480 -6.87 3.33 -31.92
CA ASP A 480 -5.70 3.01 -32.75
C ASP A 480 -4.96 1.77 -32.26
N MET A 481 -4.90 1.58 -30.94
CA MET A 481 -4.28 0.42 -30.30
C MET A 481 -5.20 -0.15 -29.22
N LEU A 482 -5.48 -1.45 -29.30
CA LEU A 482 -6.52 -2.11 -28.51
C LEU A 482 -5.96 -2.86 -27.30
N VAL A 483 -6.85 -3.14 -26.35
CA VAL A 483 -6.63 -4.08 -25.23
C VAL A 483 -7.71 -5.17 -25.22
N HIS A 484 -7.42 -6.32 -24.62
CA HIS A 484 -8.39 -7.42 -24.53
C HIS A 484 -9.35 -7.32 -23.33
N GLY A 485 -9.07 -6.42 -22.38
CA GLY A 485 -9.97 -6.12 -21.26
C GLY A 485 -9.82 -6.98 -20.01
N GLU A 486 -8.88 -7.95 -19.99
CA GLU A 486 -8.46 -8.70 -18.79
C GLU A 486 -9.60 -9.41 -18.04
N PHE A 487 -10.61 -9.91 -18.77
CA PHE A 487 -11.79 -10.56 -18.17
C PHE A 487 -11.43 -11.84 -17.40
N GLU A 488 -10.33 -12.51 -17.77
CA GLU A 488 -9.80 -13.69 -17.11
C GLU A 488 -9.18 -13.38 -15.74
N ARG A 489 -8.80 -12.11 -15.48
CA ARG A 489 -8.01 -11.70 -14.32
C ARG A 489 -8.87 -11.14 -13.20
N ASN A 490 -8.62 -11.61 -11.98
CA ASN A 490 -9.28 -11.08 -10.79
C ASN A 490 -8.46 -9.99 -10.08
N ASP A 491 -7.15 -10.11 -10.10
CA ASP A 491 -6.20 -9.20 -9.45
C ASP A 491 -4.88 -9.26 -10.22
N MET A 492 -4.18 -8.13 -10.31
CA MET A 492 -3.01 -8.00 -11.17
C MET A 492 -1.74 -8.62 -10.58
N VAL A 493 -1.73 -9.05 -9.33
CA VAL A 493 -0.61 -9.79 -8.74
C VAL A 493 -1.00 -11.24 -8.50
N GLU A 494 -2.22 -11.49 -8.01
CA GLU A 494 -2.74 -12.85 -7.79
C GLU A 494 -2.69 -13.68 -9.08
N TYR A 495 -3.15 -13.11 -10.20
CA TYR A 495 -3.23 -13.83 -11.48
C TYR A 495 -1.86 -14.34 -11.97
N PHE A 496 -0.80 -13.54 -11.81
CA PHE A 496 0.54 -13.95 -12.21
C PHE A 496 1.18 -14.88 -11.20
N GLY A 497 1.09 -14.55 -9.90
CA GLY A 497 1.69 -15.38 -8.86
C GLY A 497 1.10 -16.79 -8.83
N GLU A 498 -0.19 -16.99 -9.14
CA GLU A 498 -0.82 -18.32 -9.25
C GLU A 498 -0.15 -19.22 -10.31
N GLN A 499 0.62 -18.62 -11.21
CA GLN A 499 1.28 -19.27 -12.34
C GLN A 499 2.82 -19.28 -12.23
N LEU A 500 3.37 -18.74 -11.13
CA LEU A 500 4.81 -18.69 -10.85
C LEU A 500 5.18 -19.68 -9.74
N ALA A 501 6.34 -20.30 -9.87
CA ALA A 501 6.97 -21.00 -8.74
C ALA A 501 7.44 -19.98 -7.69
N GLY A 502 7.56 -20.42 -6.43
CA GLY A 502 7.99 -19.57 -5.32
C GLY A 502 6.89 -18.66 -4.75
N TYR A 503 5.66 -18.72 -5.27
CA TYR A 503 4.47 -18.02 -4.76
C TYR A 503 3.48 -18.97 -4.09
N ALA A 504 2.87 -18.51 -3.00
CA ALA A 504 1.77 -19.18 -2.32
C ALA A 504 0.61 -18.22 -2.05
N PHE A 505 -0.59 -18.79 -1.91
CA PHE A 505 -1.83 -18.02 -1.77
C PHE A 505 -2.61 -18.45 -0.54
N THR A 506 -3.04 -17.45 0.22
CA THR A 506 -3.90 -17.64 1.37
C THR A 506 -5.37 -17.63 0.95
N LYS A 507 -6.24 -18.13 1.81
CA LYS A 507 -7.70 -18.10 1.70
C LYS A 507 -8.29 -16.94 2.51
N LEU A 508 -7.80 -16.73 3.72
CA LEU A 508 -8.26 -15.74 4.70
C LEU A 508 -7.14 -14.80 5.17
N GLY A 509 -5.98 -14.80 4.52
CA GLY A 509 -4.86 -13.88 4.75
C GLY A 509 -5.13 -12.44 4.29
N TRP A 510 -6.26 -11.85 4.70
CA TRP A 510 -6.68 -10.50 4.36
C TRP A 510 -5.99 -9.45 5.24
N VAL A 511 -5.63 -8.32 4.62
CA VAL A 511 -5.11 -7.11 5.28
C VAL A 511 -5.93 -5.91 4.83
N GLN A 512 -6.20 -4.97 5.73
CA GLN A 512 -6.90 -3.74 5.38
C GLN A 512 -6.00 -2.85 4.51
N SER A 513 -6.54 -2.40 3.37
CA SER A 513 -5.85 -1.42 2.53
C SER A 513 -6.43 -0.03 2.76
N TYR A 514 -7.75 0.13 2.72
CA TYR A 514 -8.41 1.39 3.08
C TYR A 514 -9.91 1.19 3.29
N GLY A 515 -10.52 1.88 4.27
CA GLY A 515 -11.95 1.77 4.55
C GLY A 515 -12.42 0.30 4.63
N SER A 516 -13.43 -0.07 3.84
CA SER A 516 -13.91 -1.46 3.70
C SER A 516 -13.24 -2.27 2.58
N ARG A 517 -12.16 -1.77 1.96
CA ARG A 517 -11.36 -2.49 0.97
C ARG A 517 -10.17 -3.18 1.64
N TYR A 518 -10.05 -4.48 1.35
CA TYR A 518 -9.01 -5.35 1.86
C TYR A 518 -8.28 -5.99 0.68
N VAL A 519 -7.00 -6.27 0.89
CA VAL A 519 -6.16 -7.02 -0.04
C VAL A 519 -5.80 -8.36 0.58
N LYS A 520 -5.46 -9.33 -0.26
CA LYS A 520 -5.01 -10.65 0.16
C LYS A 520 -3.67 -10.93 -0.54
N PRO A 521 -2.57 -10.36 -0.03
CA PRO A 521 -1.27 -10.44 -0.70
C PRO A 521 -0.84 -11.90 -0.90
N PRO A 522 -0.24 -12.25 -2.04
CA PRO A 522 0.49 -13.51 -2.15
C PRO A 522 1.69 -13.53 -1.20
N ILE A 523 2.21 -14.72 -0.95
CA ILE A 523 3.44 -14.94 -0.20
C ILE A 523 4.53 -15.41 -1.17
N ILE A 524 5.60 -14.66 -1.32
CA ILE A 524 6.79 -15.11 -2.06
C ILE A 524 7.67 -15.86 -1.06
N TYR A 525 7.63 -17.19 -1.09
CA TYR A 525 8.32 -18.03 -0.11
C TYR A 525 9.67 -18.59 -0.59
N GLY A 526 9.91 -18.59 -1.89
CA GLY A 526 11.07 -19.24 -2.50
C GLY A 526 11.54 -18.57 -3.78
N ASP A 527 12.50 -19.21 -4.43
CA ASP A 527 13.03 -18.76 -5.71
C ASP A 527 11.96 -18.77 -6.80
N VAL A 528 11.86 -17.66 -7.53
CA VAL A 528 10.79 -17.45 -8.50
C VAL A 528 11.20 -17.88 -9.90
N SER A 529 10.36 -18.68 -10.55
CA SER A 529 10.49 -19.03 -11.96
C SER A 529 9.13 -19.18 -12.65
N ARG A 530 9.13 -19.03 -13.98
CA ARG A 530 7.93 -19.20 -14.81
C ARG A 530 7.91 -20.59 -15.44
N PRO A 531 7.09 -21.55 -14.93
CA PRO A 531 7.05 -22.91 -15.47
C PRO A 531 6.36 -23.01 -16.84
N LYS A 532 5.38 -22.14 -17.14
CA LYS A 532 4.59 -22.14 -18.38
C LYS A 532 4.19 -20.72 -18.78
N PRO A 533 3.87 -20.47 -20.06
CA PRO A 533 3.28 -19.20 -20.48
C PRO A 533 2.00 -18.85 -19.74
N MET A 534 1.89 -17.59 -19.31
CA MET A 534 0.84 -17.13 -18.39
C MET A 534 -0.33 -16.47 -19.13
N THR A 535 -0.02 -15.58 -20.05
CA THR A 535 -0.96 -14.65 -20.71
C THR A 535 -1.05 -14.84 -22.21
N VAL A 536 -0.04 -15.50 -22.80
CA VAL A 536 0.09 -15.72 -24.25
C VAL A 536 -1.19 -16.26 -24.88
N LYS A 537 -1.90 -17.20 -24.23
CA LYS A 537 -3.17 -17.77 -24.73
C LYS A 537 -4.19 -16.67 -25.08
N TRP A 538 -4.42 -15.75 -24.16
CA TRP A 538 -5.45 -14.71 -24.27
C TRP A 538 -4.99 -13.58 -25.18
N SER A 539 -3.76 -13.10 -25.02
CA SER A 539 -3.21 -12.04 -25.86
C SER A 539 -3.13 -12.46 -27.32
N LYS A 540 -2.72 -13.70 -27.61
CA LYS A 540 -2.67 -14.25 -28.96
C LYS A 540 -4.07 -14.40 -29.56
N TYR A 541 -5.04 -14.87 -28.78
CA TYR A 541 -6.42 -14.94 -29.23
C TYR A 541 -6.94 -13.54 -29.58
N ALA A 542 -6.81 -12.57 -28.68
CA ALA A 542 -7.26 -11.20 -28.88
C ALA A 542 -6.64 -10.56 -30.14
N GLN A 543 -5.31 -10.68 -30.33
CA GLN A 543 -4.64 -10.19 -31.53
C GLN A 543 -5.15 -10.86 -32.82
N SER A 544 -5.61 -12.12 -32.77
CA SER A 544 -6.16 -12.82 -33.94
C SER A 544 -7.54 -12.31 -34.38
N GLN A 545 -8.24 -11.59 -33.51
CA GLN A 545 -9.60 -11.07 -33.78
C GLN A 545 -9.58 -9.66 -34.39
N THR A 546 -8.43 -9.01 -34.49
CA THR A 546 -8.30 -7.66 -35.05
C THR A 546 -7.07 -7.52 -35.93
N LYS A 547 -7.10 -6.55 -36.86
CA LYS A 547 -5.91 -6.13 -37.62
C LYS A 547 -5.15 -4.97 -36.96
N LYS A 548 -5.73 -4.33 -35.95
CA LYS A 548 -5.07 -3.27 -35.18
C LYS A 548 -4.05 -3.89 -34.21
N PRO A 549 -3.02 -3.14 -33.79
CA PRO A 549 -2.13 -3.58 -32.73
C PRO A 549 -2.89 -3.86 -31.44
N MET A 550 -2.73 -5.07 -30.90
CA MET A 550 -3.20 -5.46 -29.57
C MET A 550 -2.04 -5.31 -28.57
N LYS A 551 -2.30 -4.71 -27.41
CA LYS A 551 -1.33 -4.70 -26.31
C LYS A 551 -1.33 -6.05 -25.60
N GLY A 552 -0.15 -6.57 -25.27
CA GLY A 552 0.00 -7.59 -24.22
C GLY A 552 0.07 -6.91 -22.86
N MET A 553 -0.58 -7.45 -21.82
CA MET A 553 -0.64 -6.80 -20.49
C MET A 553 0.02 -7.67 -19.43
N LEU A 554 1.00 -7.11 -18.73
CA LEU A 554 1.75 -7.72 -17.64
C LEU A 554 1.87 -6.78 -16.44
N THR A 555 2.03 -7.37 -15.27
CA THR A 555 2.45 -6.64 -14.08
C THR A 555 3.97 -6.70 -13.96
N GLY A 556 4.59 -5.56 -13.71
CA GLY A 556 6.02 -5.40 -13.59
C GLY A 556 6.61 -6.08 -12.35
N PRO A 557 7.91 -6.43 -12.40
CA PRO A 557 8.55 -7.19 -11.34
C PRO A 557 8.59 -6.47 -9.99
N VAL A 558 8.70 -5.14 -9.95
CA VAL A 558 8.71 -4.39 -8.69
C VAL A 558 7.34 -4.49 -8.04
N THR A 559 6.26 -4.30 -8.78
CA THR A 559 4.88 -4.41 -8.29
C THR A 559 4.51 -5.81 -7.83
N MET A 560 4.90 -6.83 -8.61
CA MET A 560 4.75 -8.23 -8.22
C MET A 560 5.36 -8.54 -6.85
N VAL A 561 6.45 -7.86 -6.49
CA VAL A 561 7.11 -8.00 -5.18
C VAL A 561 6.52 -7.08 -4.11
N GLN A 562 6.30 -5.80 -4.39
CA GLN A 562 5.86 -4.84 -3.36
C GLN A 562 4.42 -5.08 -2.86
N TRP A 563 3.59 -5.71 -3.67
CA TRP A 563 2.22 -6.11 -3.28
C TRP A 563 2.11 -7.54 -2.77
N ALA A 564 3.25 -8.20 -2.52
CA ALA A 564 3.33 -9.50 -1.88
C ALA A 564 3.93 -9.40 -0.47
N PHE A 565 3.66 -10.41 0.34
CA PHE A 565 4.50 -10.72 1.49
C PHE A 565 5.80 -11.37 1.00
N VAL A 566 6.87 -10.59 0.96
CA VAL A 566 8.17 -10.99 0.41
C VAL A 566 8.95 -11.77 1.46
N ARG A 567 9.63 -12.85 1.05
CA ARG A 567 10.64 -13.55 1.86
C ARG A 567 11.64 -12.59 2.51
N ASP A 568 11.98 -12.86 3.77
CA ASP A 568 12.88 -12.06 4.61
C ASP A 568 14.29 -12.67 4.79
N ASP A 569 14.60 -13.73 4.06
CA ASP A 569 15.88 -14.45 4.09
C ASP A 569 16.87 -14.02 2.98
N GLN A 570 16.50 -13.03 2.16
CA GLN A 570 17.39 -12.39 1.17
C GLN A 570 16.95 -10.95 0.88
N PRO A 571 17.82 -10.10 0.29
CA PRO A 571 17.43 -8.75 -0.14
C PRO A 571 16.29 -8.75 -1.15
N ARG A 572 15.37 -7.77 -1.05
CA ARG A 572 14.26 -7.60 -2.00
C ARG A 572 14.76 -7.47 -3.44
N SER A 573 15.89 -6.80 -3.65
CA SER A 573 16.51 -6.64 -4.97
C SER A 573 16.84 -7.98 -5.65
N GLU A 574 17.23 -9.01 -4.89
CA GLU A 574 17.48 -10.35 -5.44
C GLU A 574 16.19 -11.06 -5.82
N THR A 575 15.14 -10.95 -5.00
CA THR A 575 13.81 -11.51 -5.34
C THR A 575 13.24 -10.84 -6.59
N VAL A 576 13.36 -9.52 -6.70
CA VAL A 576 12.86 -8.75 -7.85
C VAL A 576 13.58 -9.17 -9.14
N LYS A 577 14.89 -9.47 -9.12
CA LYS A 577 15.60 -10.00 -10.30
C LYS A 577 15.03 -11.33 -10.79
N GLN A 578 14.70 -12.24 -9.86
CA GLN A 578 14.10 -13.53 -10.21
C GLN A 578 12.72 -13.34 -10.87
N VAL A 579 11.88 -12.47 -10.30
CA VAL A 579 10.59 -12.11 -10.89
C VAL A 579 10.78 -11.45 -12.25
N ALA A 580 11.74 -10.53 -12.40
CA ALA A 580 12.03 -9.87 -13.67
C ALA A 580 12.42 -10.86 -14.77
N LEU A 581 13.19 -11.90 -14.46
CA LEU A 581 13.51 -12.98 -15.40
C LEU A 581 12.27 -13.79 -15.81
N ALA A 582 11.38 -14.09 -14.86
CA ALA A 582 10.12 -14.77 -15.15
C ALA A 582 9.20 -13.93 -16.06
N ILE A 583 9.10 -12.62 -15.79
CA ILE A 583 8.34 -11.68 -16.63
C ILE A 583 9.02 -11.48 -17.99
N ARG A 584 10.37 -11.47 -18.07
CA ARG A 584 11.12 -11.40 -19.33
C ARG A 584 10.72 -12.51 -20.28
N ASP A 585 10.62 -13.73 -19.79
CA ASP A 585 10.24 -14.87 -20.63
C ASP A 585 8.81 -14.72 -21.17
N GLU A 586 7.90 -14.17 -20.37
CA GLU A 586 6.53 -13.91 -20.81
C GLU A 586 6.47 -12.79 -21.85
N ILE A 587 7.26 -11.72 -21.68
CA ILE A 587 7.38 -10.62 -22.65
C ILE A 587 7.90 -11.14 -24.00
N VAL A 588 8.96 -11.95 -23.98
CA VAL A 588 9.53 -12.52 -25.21
C VAL A 588 8.53 -13.48 -25.87
N ASP A 589 7.79 -14.28 -25.09
CA ASP A 589 6.76 -15.17 -25.65
C ASP A 589 5.56 -14.41 -26.24
N LEU A 590 5.15 -13.29 -25.62
CA LEU A 590 4.12 -12.41 -26.18
C LEU A 590 4.57 -11.81 -27.51
N GLU A 591 5.81 -11.33 -27.58
CA GLU A 591 6.38 -10.83 -28.82
C GLU A 591 6.40 -11.93 -29.91
N ALA A 592 6.85 -13.14 -29.56
CA ALA A 592 6.86 -14.29 -30.47
C ALA A 592 5.45 -14.72 -30.91
N ALA A 593 4.43 -14.46 -30.08
CA ALA A 593 3.03 -14.69 -30.41
C ALA A 593 2.41 -13.64 -31.35
N GLY A 594 3.17 -12.60 -31.73
CA GLY A 594 2.78 -11.60 -32.72
C GLY A 594 2.28 -10.28 -32.13
N LEU A 595 2.40 -10.07 -30.82
CA LEU A 595 2.04 -8.81 -30.18
C LEU A 595 3.12 -7.77 -30.50
N ALA A 596 2.71 -6.63 -31.06
CA ALA A 596 3.62 -5.56 -31.46
C ALA A 596 3.84 -4.49 -30.37
N ALA A 597 3.01 -4.52 -29.32
CA ALA A 597 3.13 -3.68 -28.14
C ALA A 597 2.89 -4.51 -26.89
N ILE A 598 3.71 -4.33 -25.86
CA ILE A 598 3.62 -5.04 -24.58
C ILE A 598 3.71 -4.02 -23.47
N GLN A 599 2.68 -3.99 -22.64
CA GLN A 599 2.58 -3.14 -21.47
C GLN A 599 2.97 -3.94 -20.22
N CYS A 600 3.89 -3.38 -19.43
CA CYS A 600 4.41 -3.93 -18.19
C CYS A 600 4.25 -2.87 -17.09
N ASP A 601 3.25 -3.02 -16.23
CA ASP A 601 2.82 -1.94 -15.33
C ASP A 601 3.54 -1.96 -13.99
N GLU A 602 4.03 -0.80 -13.56
CA GLU A 602 4.73 -0.65 -12.28
C GLU A 602 3.98 0.29 -11.33
N ALA A 603 2.75 -0.11 -10.97
CA ALA A 603 1.88 0.62 -10.07
C ALA A 603 2.51 0.86 -8.69
N ALA A 604 3.31 -0.08 -8.18
CA ALA A 604 3.94 0.01 -6.87
C ALA A 604 5.39 0.54 -6.88
N PHE A 605 5.87 1.08 -8.01
CA PHE A 605 7.24 1.57 -8.14
C PHE A 605 7.58 2.65 -7.10
N ARG A 606 6.68 3.60 -6.88
CA ARG A 606 6.91 4.65 -5.87
C ARG A 606 6.67 4.13 -4.44
N GLU A 607 5.78 3.17 -4.29
CA GLU A 607 5.37 2.65 -2.98
C GLU A 607 6.49 1.93 -2.24
N GLY A 608 7.47 1.43 -2.98
CA GLY A 608 8.67 0.80 -2.42
C GLY A 608 9.75 1.77 -1.96
N LEU A 609 9.58 3.08 -2.16
CA LEU A 609 10.58 4.07 -1.76
C LEU A 609 10.86 3.97 -0.26
N PRO A 610 12.14 3.90 0.15
CA PRO A 610 12.50 4.08 1.54
C PRO A 610 11.98 5.41 2.08
N LEU A 611 11.70 5.46 3.39
CA LEU A 611 11.16 6.65 4.02
C LEU A 611 12.10 7.86 4.00
N ARG A 612 13.42 7.61 3.93
CA ARG A 612 14.46 8.64 3.91
C ARG A 612 15.03 8.84 2.53
N ARG A 613 15.18 10.10 2.13
CA ARG A 613 15.64 10.46 0.78
C ARG A 613 17.05 9.96 0.47
N ALA A 614 17.91 9.84 1.48
CA ALA A 614 19.28 9.34 1.33
C ALA A 614 19.34 7.90 0.76
N ASP A 615 18.29 7.10 0.98
CA ASP A 615 18.25 5.69 0.59
C ASP A 615 17.51 5.49 -0.75
N TRP A 616 16.96 6.55 -1.34
CA TRP A 616 16.14 6.45 -2.56
C TRP A 616 16.93 5.95 -3.76
N ASN A 617 18.16 6.43 -3.94
CA ASN A 617 18.95 6.09 -5.12
C ASN A 617 19.22 4.59 -5.21
N GLU A 618 19.59 3.95 -4.09
CA GLU A 618 19.81 2.50 -4.06
C GLU A 618 18.55 1.75 -4.50
N TYR A 619 17.38 2.12 -3.95
CA TYR A 619 16.10 1.55 -4.33
C TYR A 619 15.78 1.74 -5.82
N LEU A 620 15.82 2.98 -6.28
CA LEU A 620 15.45 3.38 -7.63
C LEU A 620 16.35 2.74 -8.68
N ASP A 621 17.65 2.58 -8.38
CA ASP A 621 18.63 1.96 -9.27
C ASP A 621 18.27 0.50 -9.56
N TRP A 622 18.04 -0.31 -8.52
CA TRP A 622 17.69 -1.71 -8.74
C TRP A 622 16.27 -1.89 -9.25
N ALA A 623 15.33 -1.00 -8.89
CA ALA A 623 13.95 -1.06 -9.37
C ALA A 623 13.86 -0.78 -10.87
N ALA A 624 14.52 0.29 -11.35
CA ALA A 624 14.59 0.60 -12.78
C ALA A 624 15.40 -0.46 -13.55
N ALA A 625 16.47 -0.99 -12.96
CA ALA A 625 17.21 -2.11 -13.56
C ALA A 625 16.33 -3.36 -13.70
N ALA A 626 15.53 -3.70 -12.70
CA ALA A 626 14.63 -4.85 -12.78
C ALA A 626 13.57 -4.71 -13.88
N PHE A 627 12.99 -3.52 -14.03
CA PHE A 627 12.08 -3.25 -15.15
C PHE A 627 12.78 -3.47 -16.50
N ARG A 628 13.98 -2.92 -16.67
CA ARG A 628 14.78 -3.13 -17.90
C ARG A 628 15.17 -4.59 -18.12
N LEU A 629 15.44 -5.34 -17.05
CA LEU A 629 15.72 -6.77 -17.16
C LEU A 629 14.49 -7.54 -17.68
N ALA A 630 13.30 -7.18 -17.21
CA ALA A 630 12.06 -7.76 -17.71
C ALA A 630 11.80 -7.35 -19.18
N ALA A 631 11.79 -6.05 -19.47
CA ALA A 631 11.32 -5.51 -20.74
C ALA A 631 12.38 -5.44 -21.86
N GLY A 632 13.66 -5.55 -21.52
CA GLY A 632 14.78 -5.35 -22.46
C GLY A 632 14.95 -6.45 -23.52
N GLY A 633 14.23 -7.57 -23.39
CA GLY A 633 14.38 -8.74 -24.26
C GLY A 633 13.71 -8.65 -25.64
N VAL A 634 12.99 -7.56 -25.93
CA VAL A 634 12.23 -7.41 -27.19
C VAL A 634 13.04 -6.71 -28.29
N ARG A 635 12.67 -6.97 -29.54
CA ARG A 635 13.25 -6.31 -30.72
C ARG A 635 12.93 -4.81 -30.74
N ASP A 636 13.71 -4.05 -31.50
CA ASP A 636 13.54 -2.60 -31.63
C ASP A 636 12.17 -2.22 -32.25
N ASP A 637 11.58 -3.11 -33.04
CA ASP A 637 10.27 -2.93 -33.68
C ASP A 637 9.08 -3.29 -32.78
N THR A 638 9.31 -3.62 -31.51
CA THR A 638 8.27 -3.88 -30.50
C THR A 638 8.26 -2.74 -29.49
N GLN A 639 7.08 -2.19 -29.22
CA GLN A 639 6.91 -1.15 -28.20
C GLN A 639 6.74 -1.75 -26.80
N VAL A 640 7.48 -1.23 -25.83
CA VAL A 640 7.27 -1.47 -24.40
C VAL A 640 6.53 -0.27 -23.80
N HIS A 641 5.36 -0.54 -23.22
CA HIS A 641 4.59 0.44 -22.48
C HIS A 641 4.73 0.18 -20.97
N THR A 642 4.59 1.22 -20.16
CA THR A 642 4.40 1.05 -18.71
C THR A 642 3.40 2.07 -18.18
N HIS A 643 2.49 1.62 -17.32
CA HIS A 643 1.58 2.48 -16.59
C HIS A 643 2.01 2.64 -15.13
N MET A 644 1.86 3.86 -14.61
CA MET A 644 2.12 4.21 -13.21
C MET A 644 0.94 4.99 -12.62
N CYS A 645 0.39 4.49 -11.52
CA CYS A 645 -0.86 4.98 -10.90
C CYS A 645 -0.65 6.19 -9.96
N TYR A 646 0.23 7.12 -10.32
CA TYR A 646 0.49 8.32 -9.53
C TYR A 646 0.84 9.49 -10.45
N SER A 647 0.68 10.70 -9.93
CA SER A 647 0.78 11.94 -10.71
C SER A 647 2.05 12.74 -10.40
N GLU A 648 2.69 12.47 -9.26
CA GLU A 648 3.83 13.22 -8.73
C GLU A 648 5.17 12.53 -9.08
N PHE A 649 5.84 13.02 -10.11
CA PHE A 649 7.11 12.46 -10.63
C PHE A 649 8.33 13.35 -10.36
N ASN A 650 8.14 14.55 -9.81
CA ASN A 650 9.19 15.57 -9.66
C ASN A 650 10.48 15.02 -9.05
N ASP A 651 10.37 14.17 -8.02
CA ASP A 651 11.53 13.63 -7.31
C ASP A 651 12.10 12.33 -7.89
N ILE A 652 11.46 11.69 -8.88
CA ILE A 652 11.85 10.37 -9.41
C ILE A 652 11.91 10.29 -10.94
N ILE A 653 11.77 11.42 -11.64
CA ILE A 653 11.68 11.47 -13.11
C ILE A 653 12.90 10.85 -13.81
N GLU A 654 14.09 11.01 -13.24
CA GLU A 654 15.32 10.44 -13.79
C GLU A 654 15.27 8.90 -13.79
N SER A 655 14.74 8.32 -12.72
CA SER A 655 14.57 6.86 -12.58
C SER A 655 13.49 6.33 -13.51
N ILE A 656 12.41 7.09 -13.73
CA ILE A 656 11.39 6.76 -14.73
C ILE A 656 11.99 6.76 -16.14
N ALA A 657 12.83 7.75 -16.48
CA ALA A 657 13.55 7.75 -17.74
C ALA A 657 14.54 6.57 -17.84
N ALA A 658 15.20 6.22 -16.73
CA ALA A 658 16.11 5.08 -16.66
C ALA A 658 15.43 3.71 -16.86
N MET A 659 14.10 3.62 -16.76
CA MET A 659 13.34 2.42 -17.14
C MET A 659 13.39 2.13 -18.65
N ASP A 660 13.66 3.14 -19.49
CA ASP A 660 13.75 3.03 -20.96
C ASP A 660 12.50 2.40 -21.61
N ALA A 661 11.31 2.68 -21.06
CA ALA A 661 10.03 2.34 -21.69
C ALA A 661 9.80 3.21 -22.93
N ASP A 662 9.27 2.63 -24.01
CA ASP A 662 9.02 3.36 -25.25
C ASP A 662 7.86 4.35 -25.11
N CYS A 663 6.84 4.00 -24.31
CA CYS A 663 5.73 4.87 -23.92
C CYS A 663 5.39 4.70 -22.43
N ILE A 664 5.15 5.81 -21.73
CA ILE A 664 4.64 5.80 -20.36
C ILE A 664 3.22 6.37 -20.31
N SER A 665 2.36 5.82 -19.46
CA SER A 665 1.05 6.41 -19.17
C SER A 665 0.91 6.71 -17.69
N ILE A 666 0.39 7.89 -17.36
CA ILE A 666 0.40 8.45 -16.00
C ILE A 666 -0.96 9.06 -15.65
N GLU A 667 -1.30 9.07 -14.36
CA GLU A 667 -2.53 9.69 -13.87
C GLU A 667 -2.36 11.22 -13.77
N THR A 668 -3.20 12.00 -14.46
CA THR A 668 -3.05 13.47 -14.50
C THR A 668 -4.36 14.25 -14.54
N SER A 669 -5.51 13.60 -14.76
CA SER A 669 -6.75 14.35 -15.02
C SER A 669 -7.17 15.24 -13.83
N ARG A 670 -6.91 14.79 -12.59
CA ARG A 670 -7.22 15.53 -11.35
C ARG A 670 -6.24 16.65 -11.04
N SER A 671 -4.99 16.54 -11.47
CA SER A 671 -3.95 17.56 -11.25
C SER A 671 -3.91 18.64 -12.33
N GLN A 672 -4.90 18.68 -13.23
CA GLN A 672 -5.03 19.66 -14.30
C GLN A 672 -3.77 19.86 -15.18
N MET A 673 -2.94 18.83 -15.32
CA MET A 673 -1.65 18.86 -16.04
C MET A 673 -0.53 19.70 -15.41
N GLU A 674 -0.70 20.22 -14.18
CA GLU A 674 0.34 21.00 -13.48
C GLU A 674 1.63 20.19 -13.25
N LEU A 675 1.52 18.87 -13.21
CA LEU A 675 2.62 17.95 -12.93
C LEU A 675 3.44 17.57 -14.16
N LEU A 676 3.12 18.12 -15.35
CA LEU A 676 3.91 17.91 -16.55
C LEU A 676 5.24 18.68 -16.55
N ASP A 677 5.39 19.71 -15.70
CA ASP A 677 6.61 20.52 -15.58
C ASP A 677 7.88 19.69 -15.37
N ALA A 678 7.79 18.57 -14.64
CA ALA A 678 8.89 17.64 -14.44
C ALA A 678 9.44 17.12 -15.78
N PHE A 679 8.55 16.70 -16.68
CA PHE A 679 8.90 16.12 -17.98
C PHE A 679 9.49 17.16 -18.93
N VAL A 680 9.06 18.41 -18.81
CA VAL A 680 9.60 19.55 -19.58
C VAL A 680 11.01 19.86 -19.13
N LYS A 681 11.21 20.05 -17.81
CA LYS A 681 12.50 20.37 -17.21
C LYS A 681 13.53 19.28 -17.48
N PHE A 682 13.10 18.02 -17.38
CA PHE A 682 13.94 16.85 -17.66
C PHE A 682 14.12 16.59 -19.17
N GLN A 683 13.30 17.19 -20.04
CA GLN A 683 13.28 16.92 -21.48
C GLN A 683 13.06 15.44 -21.81
N TYR A 684 11.98 14.86 -21.28
CA TYR A 684 11.71 13.42 -21.41
C TYR A 684 11.78 12.94 -22.88
N PRO A 685 12.62 11.93 -23.18
CA PRO A 685 12.96 11.60 -24.56
C PRO A 685 11.88 10.79 -25.28
N ASN A 686 11.04 10.04 -24.56
CA ASN A 686 10.16 9.01 -25.11
C ASN A 686 8.69 9.46 -25.17
N GLU A 687 7.79 8.58 -25.62
CA GLU A 687 6.34 8.87 -25.70
C GLU A 687 5.68 8.92 -24.31
N ILE A 688 4.62 9.72 -24.18
CA ILE A 688 3.89 9.91 -22.92
C ILE A 688 2.38 10.07 -23.16
N GLY A 689 1.61 9.39 -22.32
CA GLY A 689 0.16 9.41 -22.28
C GLY A 689 -0.37 9.95 -20.94
N PRO A 690 -0.47 11.28 -20.79
CA PRO A 690 -1.09 11.86 -19.60
C PRO A 690 -2.59 11.62 -19.64
N GLY A 691 -3.15 10.99 -18.60
CA GLY A 691 -4.56 10.64 -18.54
C GLY A 691 -5.50 11.84 -18.69
N VAL A 692 -6.49 11.71 -19.58
CA VAL A 692 -7.49 12.75 -19.89
C VAL A 692 -8.90 12.41 -19.37
N TYR A 693 -9.05 11.26 -18.71
CA TYR A 693 -10.31 10.79 -18.13
C TYR A 693 -10.08 10.24 -16.73
N ASP A 694 -10.65 10.91 -15.72
CA ASP A 694 -10.71 10.46 -14.33
C ASP A 694 -11.59 9.20 -14.20
N ILE A 695 -10.94 8.04 -14.18
CA ILE A 695 -11.65 6.77 -14.05
C ILE A 695 -12.17 6.53 -12.64
N HIS A 696 -11.84 7.34 -11.64
CA HIS A 696 -12.30 7.20 -10.26
C HIS A 696 -13.62 7.92 -10.00
N SER A 697 -14.08 8.72 -10.96
CA SER A 697 -15.38 9.39 -10.94
C SER A 697 -16.39 8.68 -11.86
N PRO A 698 -17.67 8.56 -11.48
CA PRO A 698 -18.72 8.08 -12.39
C PRO A 698 -19.13 9.15 -13.44
N ARG A 699 -18.62 10.38 -13.32
CA ARG A 699 -18.90 11.48 -14.25
C ARG A 699 -18.32 11.17 -15.64
N VAL A 700 -19.11 11.39 -16.68
CA VAL A 700 -18.68 11.30 -18.08
C VAL A 700 -18.14 12.67 -18.53
N PRO A 701 -16.81 12.84 -18.71
CA PRO A 701 -16.24 14.07 -19.27
C PRO A 701 -16.60 14.24 -20.75
N SER A 702 -16.75 15.49 -21.18
CA SER A 702 -16.98 15.89 -22.57
C SER A 702 -15.69 15.85 -23.40
N ALA A 703 -15.83 15.76 -24.72
CA ALA A 703 -14.68 15.85 -25.63
C ALA A 703 -13.95 17.22 -25.51
N ASP A 704 -14.68 18.31 -25.25
CA ASP A 704 -14.10 19.64 -25.11
C ASP A 704 -13.19 19.75 -23.88
N GLU A 705 -13.60 19.14 -22.76
CA GLU A 705 -12.76 19.05 -21.56
C GLU A 705 -11.45 18.29 -21.83
N MET A 706 -11.52 17.19 -22.57
CA MET A 706 -10.34 16.40 -22.93
C MET A 706 -9.43 17.14 -23.92
N VAL A 707 -9.99 17.84 -24.91
CA VAL A 707 -9.22 18.70 -25.83
C VAL A 707 -8.48 19.79 -25.04
N ALA A 708 -9.14 20.44 -24.07
CA ALA A 708 -8.49 21.45 -23.25
C ALA A 708 -7.29 20.88 -22.45
N LEU A 709 -7.42 19.65 -21.93
CA LEU A 709 -6.30 18.96 -21.28
C LEU A 709 -5.17 18.63 -22.26
N LEU A 710 -5.50 18.17 -23.46
CA LEU A 710 -4.51 17.87 -24.51
C LEU A 710 -3.80 19.13 -25.00
N ASP A 711 -4.50 20.26 -25.15
CA ASP A 711 -3.89 21.54 -25.51
C ASP A 711 -2.92 22.04 -24.44
N LYS A 712 -3.26 21.87 -23.16
CA LYS A 712 -2.32 22.13 -22.05
C LYS A 712 -1.08 21.24 -22.17
N ALA A 713 -1.24 19.96 -22.46
CA ALA A 713 -0.12 19.03 -22.62
C ALA A 713 0.78 19.41 -23.82
N VAL A 714 0.20 19.78 -24.96
CA VAL A 714 0.98 20.19 -26.15
C VAL A 714 1.69 21.54 -25.95
N ALA A 715 1.19 22.40 -25.05
CA ALA A 715 1.89 23.64 -24.73
C ALA A 715 3.27 23.39 -24.09
N VAL A 716 3.49 22.19 -23.53
CA VAL A 716 4.69 21.86 -22.75
C VAL A 716 5.43 20.62 -23.26
N LEU A 717 4.77 19.73 -24.01
CA LEU A 717 5.35 18.50 -24.59
C LEU A 717 5.20 18.47 -26.13
N PRO A 718 6.15 17.85 -26.85
CA PRO A 718 6.02 17.67 -28.30
C PRO A 718 4.78 16.86 -28.68
N ALA A 719 3.99 17.37 -29.63
CA ALA A 719 2.71 16.76 -30.02
C ALA A 719 2.86 15.34 -30.58
N GLU A 720 3.97 15.06 -31.26
CA GLU A 720 4.29 13.75 -31.83
C GLU A 720 4.57 12.67 -30.78
N LYS A 721 4.78 13.04 -29.51
CA LYS A 721 5.03 12.12 -28.40
C LYS A 721 3.78 11.83 -27.55
N LEU A 722 2.68 12.54 -27.78
CA LEU A 722 1.51 12.48 -26.91
C LEU A 722 0.55 11.36 -27.31
N TRP A 723 0.18 10.54 -26.33
CA TRP A 723 -0.88 9.55 -26.40
C TRP A 723 -2.17 10.07 -25.75
N VAL A 724 -3.31 9.50 -26.15
CA VAL A 724 -4.61 9.82 -25.56
C VAL A 724 -5.17 8.56 -24.89
N ASN A 725 -5.24 8.58 -23.56
CA ASN A 725 -5.67 7.46 -22.72
C ASN A 725 -6.40 7.96 -21.47
N PRO A 726 -7.20 7.10 -20.81
CA PRO A 726 -7.70 7.36 -19.47
C PRO A 726 -6.57 7.36 -18.43
N ASP A 727 -6.88 7.82 -17.20
CA ASP A 727 -5.94 7.81 -16.08
C ASP A 727 -5.47 6.40 -15.72
N CYS A 728 -6.36 5.41 -15.65
CA CYS A 728 -6.04 4.03 -15.26
C CYS A 728 -6.98 3.03 -15.96
N GLY A 729 -6.97 1.76 -15.54
CA GLY A 729 -7.88 0.70 -16.00
C GLY A 729 -9.34 0.94 -15.60
N LEU A 730 -10.28 0.43 -16.38
CA LEU A 730 -11.72 0.72 -16.29
C LEU A 730 -12.52 -0.32 -15.48
N LYS A 731 -11.82 -1.24 -14.80
CA LYS A 731 -12.39 -2.36 -14.02
C LYS A 731 -13.46 -1.96 -13.01
N THR A 732 -13.34 -0.78 -12.40
CA THR A 732 -14.22 -0.34 -11.31
C THR A 732 -15.46 0.43 -11.78
N ARG A 733 -15.58 0.70 -13.08
CA ARG A 733 -16.67 1.49 -13.69
C ARG A 733 -17.74 0.62 -14.35
N GLY A 734 -18.87 1.23 -14.67
CA GLY A 734 -19.95 0.60 -15.42
C GLY A 734 -19.90 0.95 -16.91
N TRP A 735 -20.41 0.06 -17.77
CA TRP A 735 -20.42 0.31 -19.23
C TRP A 735 -21.21 1.56 -19.65
N ALA A 736 -22.23 1.96 -18.87
CA ALA A 736 -23.01 3.18 -19.10
C ALA A 736 -22.17 4.46 -18.95
N GLU A 737 -21.12 4.42 -18.14
CA GLU A 737 -20.17 5.52 -17.93
C GLU A 737 -19.01 5.43 -18.93
N VAL A 738 -18.47 4.22 -19.10
CA VAL A 738 -17.26 3.97 -19.89
C VAL A 738 -17.45 4.26 -21.38
N LYS A 739 -18.52 3.74 -22.00
CA LYS A 739 -18.72 3.90 -23.46
C LYS A 739 -18.74 5.36 -23.92
N PRO A 740 -19.60 6.24 -23.36
CA PRO A 740 -19.63 7.63 -23.81
C PRO A 740 -18.33 8.38 -23.46
N ALA A 741 -17.65 8.06 -22.35
CA ALA A 741 -16.36 8.68 -22.01
C ALA A 741 -15.28 8.32 -23.05
N LEU A 742 -15.21 7.06 -23.48
CA LEU A 742 -14.25 6.61 -24.49
C LEU A 742 -14.58 7.15 -25.90
N GLU A 743 -15.85 7.27 -26.27
CA GLU A 743 -16.27 7.93 -27.51
C GLU A 743 -15.81 9.39 -27.55
N ASN A 744 -16.03 10.12 -26.45
CA ASN A 744 -15.57 11.50 -26.30
C ASN A 744 -14.04 11.62 -26.39
N MET A 745 -13.32 10.65 -25.84
CA MET A 745 -11.85 10.61 -25.89
C MET A 745 -11.31 10.39 -27.31
N VAL A 746 -11.91 9.47 -28.06
CA VAL A 746 -11.53 9.25 -29.46
C VAL A 746 -11.88 10.47 -30.32
N GLU A 747 -13.02 11.11 -30.06
CA GLU A 747 -13.39 12.37 -30.72
C GLU A 747 -12.39 13.49 -30.42
N ALA A 748 -11.97 13.66 -29.16
CA ALA A 748 -10.95 14.62 -28.77
C ALA A 748 -9.63 14.41 -29.55
N ALA A 749 -9.16 13.16 -29.65
CA ALA A 749 -7.96 12.83 -30.42
C ALA A 749 -8.12 13.15 -31.92
N LYS A 750 -9.28 12.88 -32.52
CA LYS A 750 -9.59 13.23 -33.92
C LYS A 750 -9.52 14.75 -34.14
N ARG A 751 -10.07 15.54 -33.21
CA ARG A 751 -9.99 17.02 -33.27
C ARG A 751 -8.56 17.52 -33.16
N MET A 752 -7.75 16.95 -32.26
CA MET A 752 -6.33 17.30 -32.12
C MET A 752 -5.54 17.02 -33.39
N ARG A 753 -5.80 15.89 -34.06
CA ARG A 753 -5.19 15.55 -35.36
C ARG A 753 -5.57 16.57 -36.45
N GLN A 754 -6.85 16.92 -36.55
CA GLN A 754 -7.33 17.87 -37.56
C GLN A 754 -6.74 19.27 -37.37
N ALA A 755 -6.64 19.74 -36.13
CA ALA A 755 -6.09 21.06 -35.81
C ALA A 755 -4.59 21.20 -36.18
N ARG A 756 -3.89 20.09 -36.39
CA ARG A 756 -2.43 20.03 -36.57
C ARG A 756 -1.99 19.39 -37.89
N ALA A 757 -2.94 19.10 -38.76
CA ALA A 757 -2.67 18.61 -40.11
C ALA A 757 -2.34 19.75 -41.11
N ALA A 758 -2.28 21.01 -40.64
CA ALA A 758 -2.09 22.23 -41.44
C ALA A 758 -0.63 22.69 -41.49
#